data_AF-A0A131YBC5-F1
#
_entry.id   AF-A0A131YBC5-F1
#
_cell.length_a   1.000
_cell.length_b   1.000
_cell.length_c   1.000
_cell.angle_alpha   90.00
_cell.angle_beta   90.00
_cell.angle_gamma   90.00
#
_symmetry.space_group_name_H-M   'P 1'
#
loop_
_entity.id
_entity.type
_entity.pdbx_description
1 polymer ?
#
loop_
_entity_poly.entity_id
_entity_poly.type
_entity_poly.pdbx_seq_one_letter_code
_entity_poly.pdbx_strand_id
1 'polypeptide(L)'
;MQTAFVTALWSKASEGIKAKKRKHNTEEAPSCCRSLFETLSGSLKVWEKYAESVPQPDYASKKLLGMDSLNKMWALIHHASVTLAEIMKSAECSEKINVEDVLLLTQGLQYLPLDCLFPGNQTRCLLGLFGILFMLDDMSEERKLDEKRLEAVSSCCTTLAMLLQSTRRSWLLDFVDSGSLLGRLATSFSGNLFKVLEDDALHEMYQSIVNAIVREACKKKNTLRTLIRFVKQLSDGISAEEQLPSKAYATAAIALFSQLTTELSKGFLHEDIKGNMQKMAHSLSKALDLWLQQMVAREQLPAQTKKQVFVIGSLHIQYATSVHKLSAEDDEQLCSEATSAALSMALSELLESKVEEMGDELLGFLAQAVKCREKLPGLVSVTLPDIWTGVHSQFALQALHFLPDQKQSSDSEPTTLTFENVLSEKQVSFLQVLFGCCTVGELLDILEKLFPIMHADNVASPTMKVHLKMFEILCSCLDIDPGELGKEISKILQKFIEYFAVIMAIVDAGNHAELAFYILRLLGMLLNMKKSSLSHLSGIVSLQLLSSLDLPGMYNNPAMFCSCFTALCRILSTFLSRRIAVVVGCTAGFQACVSMLLQSIIRVSGIEELKQHPADFAYQLQMCALSLERLVTSMGSHKREFQKVAPFLISDYILESVNLVLHPPIKRTLLFVVYKLFDLADQHTIAMVHATLPKEGTEVFKSLYADSQKVRFKGKV
;
A
#
# COMPACT_ATOMS: atom_id res chain seq x y z
N MET A 1 -23.29 30.76 -10.38
CA MET A 1 -22.76 30.14 -11.62
C MET A 1 -23.03 28.64 -11.68
N GLN A 2 -22.58 27.83 -10.71
CA GLN A 2 -22.85 26.37 -10.69
C GLN A 2 -24.34 26.02 -10.88
N THR A 3 -25.24 26.64 -10.10
CA THR A 3 -26.68 26.35 -10.15
C THR A 3 -27.32 26.66 -11.52
N ALA A 4 -26.92 27.76 -12.15
CA ALA A 4 -27.39 28.13 -13.50
C ALA A 4 -26.94 27.10 -14.54
N PHE A 5 -25.67 26.68 -14.46
CA PHE A 5 -25.11 25.67 -15.36
C PHE A 5 -25.81 24.32 -15.21
N VAL A 6 -25.96 23.83 -13.98
CA VAL A 6 -26.69 22.58 -13.68
C VAL A 6 -28.15 22.65 -14.17
N THR A 7 -28.80 23.81 -14.04
CA THR A 7 -30.17 24.01 -14.52
C THR A 7 -30.28 23.92 -16.04
N ALA A 8 -29.35 24.55 -16.76
CA ALA A 8 -29.31 24.48 -18.21
C ALA A 8 -29.09 23.04 -18.72
N LEU A 9 -28.20 22.28 -18.06
CA LEU A 9 -27.97 20.87 -18.40
C LEU A 9 -29.24 20.03 -18.24
N TRP A 10 -29.92 20.11 -17.10
CA TRP A 10 -31.15 19.31 -16.89
C TRP A 10 -32.32 19.78 -17.77
N SER A 11 -32.39 21.07 -18.13
CA SER A 11 -33.35 21.55 -19.14
C SER A 11 -33.10 20.90 -20.49
N LYS A 12 -31.83 20.88 -20.94
CA LYS A 12 -31.44 20.23 -22.20
C LYS A 12 -31.72 18.73 -22.17
N ALA A 13 -31.46 18.06 -21.04
CA ALA A 13 -31.80 16.65 -20.85
C ALA A 13 -33.31 16.41 -21.02
N SER A 14 -34.14 17.25 -20.40
CA SER A 14 -35.60 17.18 -20.52
C SER A 14 -36.10 17.38 -21.96
N GLU A 15 -35.50 18.31 -22.69
CA GLU A 15 -35.83 18.58 -24.11
C GLU A 15 -35.44 17.41 -25.03
N GLY A 16 -34.35 16.71 -24.69
CA GLY A 16 -33.85 15.55 -25.43
C GLY A 16 -34.68 14.27 -25.28
N ILE A 17 -35.59 14.20 -24.30
CA ILE A 17 -36.41 13.00 -24.03
C ILE A 17 -37.59 12.91 -25.01
N LYS A 18 -37.68 11.77 -25.69
CA LYS A 18 -38.72 11.47 -26.69
C LYS A 18 -39.49 10.21 -26.31
N ALA A 19 -40.79 10.19 -26.62
CA ALA A 19 -41.61 8.99 -26.45
C ALA A 19 -41.18 7.87 -27.42
N LYS A 20 -41.19 6.61 -26.97
CA LYS A 20 -41.03 5.44 -27.86
C LYS A 20 -42.23 5.37 -28.83
N LYS A 21 -41.97 5.11 -30.12
CA LYS A 21 -43.05 4.85 -31.10
C LYS A 21 -43.77 3.54 -30.70
N ARG A 22 -45.02 3.61 -30.25
CA ARG A 22 -45.82 2.45 -29.84
C ARG A 22 -46.35 1.67 -31.05
N LYS A 23 -46.36 0.33 -30.99
CA LYS A 23 -47.34 -0.50 -31.71
C LYS A 23 -48.70 -0.32 -31.01
N HIS A 24 -49.76 -0.16 -31.79
CA HIS A 24 -51.12 0.15 -31.32
C HIS A 24 -51.56 -0.69 -30.11
N ASN A 25 -52.17 -0.02 -29.12
CA ASN A 25 -52.90 -0.52 -27.96
C ASN A 25 -52.08 -0.73 -26.67
N THR A 26 -51.98 0.33 -25.86
CA THR A 26 -51.94 0.29 -24.39
C THR A 26 -52.14 1.71 -23.88
N GLU A 27 -52.95 1.86 -22.83
CA GLU A 27 -53.34 3.14 -22.20
C GLU A 27 -52.12 4.01 -21.83
N GLU A 28 -52.34 5.32 -21.71
CA GLU A 28 -51.31 6.34 -21.48
C GLU A 28 -50.62 6.17 -20.11
N ALA A 29 -49.53 5.40 -20.05
CA ALA A 29 -48.63 5.44 -18.90
C ALA A 29 -48.00 6.85 -18.77
N PRO A 30 -47.99 7.48 -17.59
CA PRO A 30 -47.42 8.82 -17.38
C PRO A 30 -45.91 8.86 -17.68
N SER A 31 -45.43 9.98 -18.24
CA SER A 31 -44.02 10.20 -18.58
C SER A 31 -43.16 10.49 -17.34
N CYS A 32 -42.80 9.45 -16.58
CA CYS A 32 -42.04 9.63 -15.33
C CYS A 32 -40.62 10.17 -15.57
N CYS A 33 -39.93 9.80 -16.66
CA CYS A 33 -38.56 10.24 -16.87
C CYS A 33 -38.50 11.72 -17.25
N ARG A 34 -39.32 12.19 -18.18
CA ARG A 34 -39.40 13.61 -18.52
C ARG A 34 -39.75 14.48 -17.30
N SER A 35 -40.75 14.05 -16.51
CA SER A 35 -41.17 14.74 -15.29
C SER A 35 -40.03 14.89 -14.26
N LEU A 36 -39.15 13.88 -14.15
CA LEU A 36 -37.96 13.95 -13.31
C LEU A 36 -37.07 15.13 -13.74
N PHE A 37 -36.72 15.24 -15.02
CA PHE A 37 -35.82 16.28 -15.50
C PHE A 37 -36.46 17.67 -15.54
N GLU A 38 -37.78 17.77 -15.75
CA GLU A 38 -38.53 19.04 -15.60
C GLU A 38 -38.54 19.52 -14.14
N THR A 39 -38.70 18.59 -13.19
CA THR A 39 -38.59 18.91 -11.75
C THR A 39 -37.17 19.36 -11.42
N LEU A 40 -36.17 18.61 -11.92
CA LEU A 40 -34.77 18.95 -11.73
C LEU A 40 -34.47 20.29 -12.39
N SER A 41 -35.00 20.66 -13.55
CA SER A 41 -34.75 21.94 -14.26
C SER A 41 -35.59 23.13 -13.75
N GLY A 42 -36.27 22.98 -12.61
CA GLY A 42 -37.15 24.00 -12.02
C GLY A 42 -36.50 25.38 -11.77
N SER A 43 -37.32 26.35 -11.37
CA SER A 43 -36.95 27.78 -11.30
C SER A 43 -35.56 28.07 -10.72
N LEU A 44 -34.69 28.68 -11.53
CA LEU A 44 -33.32 29.05 -11.16
C LEU A 44 -33.25 29.85 -9.85
N LYS A 45 -34.18 30.80 -9.66
CA LYS A 45 -34.24 31.64 -8.45
C LYS A 45 -34.47 30.81 -7.18
N VAL A 46 -35.22 29.71 -7.27
CA VAL A 46 -35.48 28.83 -6.12
C VAL A 46 -34.23 28.03 -5.77
N TRP A 47 -33.55 27.47 -6.77
CA TRP A 47 -32.32 26.71 -6.57
C TRP A 47 -31.18 27.59 -6.06
N GLU A 48 -31.00 28.80 -6.61
CA GLU A 48 -29.94 29.72 -6.18
C GLU A 48 -30.14 30.19 -4.73
N LYS A 49 -31.39 30.48 -4.34
CA LYS A 49 -31.71 30.97 -2.99
C LYS A 49 -31.37 29.96 -1.89
N TYR A 50 -31.49 28.66 -2.17
CA TYR A 50 -31.36 27.61 -1.16
C TYR A 50 -30.20 26.65 -1.43
N ALA A 51 -29.34 26.92 -2.42
CA ALA A 51 -28.30 25.98 -2.88
C ALA A 51 -27.41 25.45 -1.73
N GLU A 52 -27.01 26.34 -0.83
CA GLU A 52 -26.14 26.03 0.33
C GLU A 52 -26.90 25.47 1.53
N SER A 53 -28.24 25.54 1.54
CA SER A 53 -29.03 25.01 2.64
C SER A 53 -28.93 23.49 2.70
N VAL A 54 -29.00 22.94 3.90
CA VAL A 54 -29.06 21.49 4.14
C VAL A 54 -30.39 21.15 4.81
N PRO A 55 -30.99 19.98 4.55
CA PRO A 55 -32.20 19.59 5.25
C PRO A 55 -31.85 19.34 6.72
N GLN A 56 -32.73 19.70 7.65
CA GLN A 56 -32.56 19.32 9.06
C GLN A 56 -32.89 17.82 9.21
N PRO A 57 -31.89 16.97 9.52
CA PRO A 57 -32.11 15.54 9.64
C PRO A 57 -32.76 15.21 10.99
N ASP A 58 -33.93 14.57 10.98
CA ASP A 58 -34.45 13.87 12.16
C ASP A 58 -33.88 12.44 12.20
N TYR A 59 -32.74 12.30 12.87
CA TYR A 59 -32.05 11.01 13.02
C TYR A 59 -32.80 9.99 13.89
N ALA A 60 -33.84 10.41 14.63
CA ALA A 60 -34.69 9.53 15.43
C ALA A 60 -35.86 8.95 14.61
N SER A 61 -36.25 9.62 13.53
CA SER A 61 -37.36 9.21 12.67
C SER A 61 -37.16 7.83 12.05
N LYS A 62 -38.26 7.08 11.94
CA LYS A 62 -38.31 5.79 11.25
C LYS A 62 -38.47 5.91 9.73
N LYS A 63 -38.72 7.12 9.22
CA LYS A 63 -39.03 7.39 7.81
C LYS A 63 -37.93 8.25 7.17
N LEU A 64 -37.85 8.18 5.84
CA LEU A 64 -37.10 9.17 5.04
C LEU A 64 -37.72 10.56 5.23
N LEU A 65 -36.99 11.62 4.86
CA LEU A 65 -37.47 12.99 5.04
C LEU A 65 -38.77 13.22 4.23
N GLY A 66 -39.82 13.68 4.90
CA GLY A 66 -41.09 14.06 4.27
C GLY A 66 -41.16 15.56 3.93
N MET A 67 -42.18 15.96 3.18
CA MET A 67 -42.34 17.35 2.70
C MET A 67 -42.49 18.40 3.81
N ASP A 68 -43.06 18.02 4.96
CA ASP A 68 -43.61 18.96 5.96
C ASP A 68 -42.57 19.88 6.64
N SER A 69 -41.28 19.65 6.42
CA SER A 69 -40.17 20.41 7.01
C SER A 69 -39.16 20.97 5.98
N LEU A 70 -39.46 20.85 4.69
CA LEU A 70 -38.51 21.18 3.63
C LEU A 70 -38.72 22.59 3.07
N ASN A 71 -37.62 23.29 2.80
CA ASN A 71 -37.70 24.50 1.98
C ASN A 71 -38.05 24.15 0.53
N LYS A 72 -38.35 25.17 -0.28
CA LYS A 72 -38.83 24.99 -1.66
C LYS A 72 -37.88 24.17 -2.54
N MET A 73 -36.56 24.29 -2.36
CA MET A 73 -35.59 23.52 -3.13
C MET A 73 -35.60 22.04 -2.72
N TRP A 74 -35.53 21.77 -1.41
CA TRP A 74 -35.57 20.39 -0.92
C TRP A 74 -36.92 19.71 -1.17
N ALA A 75 -38.01 20.46 -1.24
CA ALA A 75 -39.31 19.95 -1.69
C ALA A 75 -39.29 19.50 -3.17
N LEU A 76 -38.59 20.21 -4.05
CA LEU A 76 -38.37 19.77 -5.44
C LEU A 76 -37.49 18.51 -5.50
N ILE A 77 -36.46 18.43 -4.66
CA ILE A 77 -35.62 17.23 -4.54
C ILE A 77 -36.45 16.03 -4.08
N HIS A 78 -37.33 16.21 -3.09
CA HIS A 78 -38.26 15.18 -2.65
C HIS A 78 -39.23 14.75 -3.77
N HIS A 79 -39.79 15.71 -4.54
CA HIS A 79 -40.63 15.37 -5.68
C HIS A 79 -39.86 14.54 -6.72
N ALA A 80 -38.64 14.97 -7.07
CA ALA A 80 -37.76 14.25 -7.98
C ALA A 80 -37.39 12.85 -7.45
N SER A 81 -37.18 12.69 -6.13
CA SER A 81 -36.88 11.37 -5.55
C SER A 81 -38.08 10.42 -5.59
N VAL A 82 -39.30 10.93 -5.43
CA VAL A 82 -40.54 10.14 -5.61
C VAL A 82 -40.67 9.70 -7.06
N THR A 83 -40.46 10.59 -8.03
CA THR A 83 -40.48 10.25 -9.45
C THR A 83 -39.40 9.22 -9.79
N LEU A 84 -38.18 9.36 -9.26
CA LEU A 84 -37.13 8.35 -9.43
C LEU A 84 -37.53 7.01 -8.82
N ALA A 85 -38.21 6.99 -7.68
CA ALA A 85 -38.70 5.76 -7.07
C ALA A 85 -39.76 5.04 -7.92
N GLU A 86 -40.56 5.78 -8.69
CA GLU A 86 -41.47 5.20 -9.69
C GLU A 86 -40.70 4.61 -10.87
N ILE A 87 -39.68 5.32 -11.37
CA ILE A 87 -38.79 4.83 -12.44
C ILE A 87 -38.11 3.52 -12.02
N MET A 88 -37.59 3.44 -10.79
CA MET A 88 -36.94 2.23 -10.27
C MET A 88 -37.88 1.02 -10.17
N LYS A 89 -39.20 1.24 -10.01
CA LYS A 89 -40.21 0.17 -9.96
C LYS A 89 -40.67 -0.29 -11.34
N SER A 90 -40.57 0.58 -12.35
CA SER A 90 -41.02 0.23 -13.71
C SER A 90 -40.07 -0.78 -14.35
N ALA A 91 -40.62 -1.82 -14.98
CA ALA A 91 -39.83 -2.79 -15.74
C ALA A 91 -39.38 -2.23 -17.10
N GLU A 92 -40.11 -1.27 -17.66
CA GLU A 92 -39.82 -0.68 -18.96
C GLU A 92 -40.12 0.84 -18.96
N CYS A 93 -39.16 1.65 -19.40
CA CYS A 93 -39.38 3.06 -19.69
C CYS A 93 -40.05 3.24 -21.06
N SER A 94 -41.14 4.02 -21.11
CA SER A 94 -41.85 4.38 -22.34
C SER A 94 -41.16 5.50 -23.13
N GLU A 95 -40.05 6.03 -22.60
CA GLU A 95 -39.30 7.16 -23.13
C GLU A 95 -37.86 6.76 -23.48
N LYS A 96 -37.23 7.51 -24.38
CA LYS A 96 -35.83 7.33 -24.79
C LYS A 96 -35.10 8.67 -24.78
N ILE A 97 -33.81 8.64 -24.44
CA ILE A 97 -32.89 9.77 -24.56
C ILE A 97 -31.82 9.44 -25.61
N ASN A 98 -31.38 10.43 -26.38
CA ASN A 98 -30.29 10.23 -27.33
C ASN A 98 -28.96 10.05 -26.58
N VAL A 99 -28.17 9.06 -26.98
CA VAL A 99 -26.87 8.74 -26.41
C VAL A 99 -25.89 9.92 -26.53
N GLU A 100 -25.93 10.63 -27.67
CA GLU A 100 -25.08 11.82 -27.89
C GLU A 100 -25.43 12.97 -26.94
N ASP A 101 -26.71 13.13 -26.61
CA ASP A 101 -27.14 14.11 -25.63
C ASP A 101 -26.64 13.74 -24.23
N VAL A 102 -26.64 12.45 -23.88
CA VAL A 102 -26.07 11.98 -22.60
C VAL A 102 -24.57 12.25 -22.50
N LEU A 103 -23.80 11.96 -23.55
CA LEU A 103 -22.36 12.23 -23.57
C LEU A 103 -22.06 13.73 -23.43
N LEU A 104 -22.82 14.58 -24.12
CA LEU A 104 -22.72 16.04 -23.97
C LEU A 104 -23.07 16.50 -22.55
N LEU A 105 -24.06 15.88 -21.92
CA LEU A 105 -24.46 16.20 -20.54
C LEU A 105 -23.39 15.81 -19.52
N THR A 106 -22.85 14.58 -19.60
CA THR A 106 -21.81 14.11 -18.69
C THR A 106 -20.50 14.86 -18.89
N GLN A 107 -20.10 15.14 -20.14
CA GLN A 107 -18.96 16.01 -20.43
C GLN A 107 -19.19 17.43 -19.89
N GLY A 108 -20.41 17.96 -20.03
CA GLY A 108 -20.81 19.23 -19.43
C GLY A 108 -20.59 19.26 -17.93
N LEU A 109 -21.04 18.22 -17.22
CA LEU A 109 -20.86 18.10 -15.76
C LEU A 109 -19.39 18.04 -15.34
N GLN A 110 -18.52 17.42 -16.13
CA GLN A 110 -17.08 17.32 -15.84
C GLN A 110 -16.36 18.68 -15.85
N TYR A 111 -16.93 19.73 -16.45
CA TYR A 111 -16.39 21.09 -16.35
C TYR A 111 -16.71 21.78 -15.02
N LEU A 112 -17.57 21.20 -14.18
CA LEU A 112 -17.83 21.69 -12.83
C LEU A 112 -16.84 21.08 -11.83
N PRO A 113 -16.49 21.82 -10.75
CA PRO A 113 -15.75 21.23 -9.64
C PRO A 113 -16.71 20.33 -8.84
N LEU A 114 -16.87 19.09 -9.28
CA LEU A 114 -17.86 18.14 -8.77
C LEU A 114 -17.75 17.93 -7.24
N ASP A 115 -16.52 17.97 -6.70
CA ASP A 115 -16.25 17.85 -5.26
C ASP A 115 -16.69 19.04 -4.42
N CYS A 116 -16.91 20.20 -5.06
CA CYS A 116 -17.23 21.46 -4.40
C CYS A 116 -18.66 21.94 -4.71
N LEU A 117 -19.50 21.09 -5.30
CA LEU A 117 -20.89 21.44 -5.57
C LEU A 117 -21.66 21.73 -4.28
N PHE A 118 -22.56 22.70 -4.35
CA PHE A 118 -23.50 22.95 -3.27
C PHE A 118 -24.39 21.72 -2.98
N PRO A 119 -24.78 21.47 -1.71
CA PRO A 119 -25.60 20.32 -1.31
C PRO A 119 -26.80 20.02 -2.20
N GLY A 120 -27.59 21.05 -2.54
CA GLY A 120 -28.75 20.91 -3.41
C GLY A 120 -28.36 20.50 -4.83
N ASN A 121 -27.31 21.10 -5.40
CA ASN A 121 -26.84 20.79 -6.74
C ASN A 121 -26.21 19.40 -6.83
N GLN A 122 -25.44 18.98 -5.82
CA GLN A 122 -24.88 17.64 -5.77
C GLN A 122 -25.99 16.58 -5.76
N THR A 123 -26.98 16.73 -4.87
CA THR A 123 -28.11 15.78 -4.76
C THR A 123 -28.95 15.76 -6.03
N ARG A 124 -29.20 16.93 -6.62
CA ARG A 124 -29.87 17.10 -7.92
C ARG A 124 -29.14 16.38 -9.05
N CYS A 125 -27.81 16.48 -9.11
CA CYS A 125 -27.01 15.79 -10.10
C CYS A 125 -27.05 14.26 -9.92
N LEU A 126 -26.97 13.77 -8.68
CA LEU A 126 -27.08 12.34 -8.40
C LEU A 126 -28.44 11.78 -8.86
N LEU A 127 -29.55 12.45 -8.54
CA LEU A 127 -30.89 12.04 -8.99
C LEU A 127 -31.01 12.01 -10.51
N GLY A 128 -30.51 13.04 -11.19
CA GLY A 128 -30.53 13.13 -12.65
C GLY A 128 -29.69 12.03 -13.31
N LEU A 129 -28.48 11.78 -12.82
CA LEU A 129 -27.58 10.75 -13.35
C LEU A 129 -28.13 9.33 -13.13
N PHE A 130 -28.74 9.03 -11.98
CA PHE A 130 -29.43 7.74 -11.79
C PHE A 130 -30.62 7.59 -12.74
N GLY A 131 -31.39 8.66 -12.96
CA GLY A 131 -32.45 8.68 -13.97
C GLY A 131 -31.92 8.38 -15.38
N ILE A 132 -30.84 9.04 -15.80
CA ILE A 132 -30.18 8.79 -17.09
C ILE A 132 -29.70 7.34 -17.18
N LEU A 133 -29.04 6.82 -16.14
CA LEU A 133 -28.52 5.46 -16.12
C LEU A 133 -29.64 4.42 -16.32
N PHE A 134 -30.78 4.57 -15.64
CA PHE A 134 -31.92 3.66 -15.80
C PHE A 134 -32.62 3.84 -17.15
N MET A 135 -32.66 5.05 -17.71
CA MET A 135 -33.10 5.24 -19.09
C MET A 135 -32.17 4.54 -20.08
N LEU A 136 -30.85 4.65 -19.88
CA LEU A 136 -29.85 3.99 -20.72
C LEU A 136 -29.95 2.47 -20.62
N ASP A 137 -30.38 1.89 -19.50
CA ASP A 137 -30.69 0.46 -19.36
C ASP A 137 -31.89 0.03 -20.22
N ASP A 138 -32.97 0.82 -20.22
CA ASP A 138 -34.25 0.51 -20.88
C ASP A 138 -34.28 0.76 -22.41
N MET A 139 -33.15 1.11 -23.05
CA MET A 139 -33.07 1.43 -24.49
C MET A 139 -33.17 0.22 -25.44
N SER A 140 -33.25 -1.01 -24.94
CA SER A 140 -33.08 -2.24 -25.75
C SER A 140 -34.31 -2.65 -26.57
N GLU A 141 -34.21 -2.62 -27.90
CA GLU A 141 -34.91 -3.58 -28.80
C GLU A 141 -33.96 -4.66 -29.37
N GLU A 142 -32.64 -4.48 -29.25
CA GLU A 142 -31.63 -5.44 -29.69
C GLU A 142 -30.70 -5.79 -28.51
N ARG A 143 -30.45 -7.08 -28.29
CA ARG A 143 -29.68 -7.64 -27.17
C ARG A 143 -28.17 -7.26 -27.16
N LYS A 144 -27.72 -6.28 -27.95
CA LYS A 144 -26.33 -5.81 -27.99
C LYS A 144 -26.25 -4.35 -27.54
N LEU A 145 -25.42 -4.08 -26.52
CA LEU A 145 -24.98 -2.73 -26.21
C LEU A 145 -24.11 -2.22 -27.37
N ASP A 146 -24.54 -1.14 -28.02
CA ASP A 146 -23.73 -0.38 -28.99
C ASP A 146 -22.55 0.31 -28.27
N GLU A 147 -21.43 0.49 -28.95
CA GLU A 147 -20.20 1.10 -28.40
C GLU A 147 -20.47 2.50 -27.84
N LYS A 148 -21.24 3.32 -28.56
CA LYS A 148 -21.62 4.66 -28.08
C LYS A 148 -22.46 4.60 -26.79
N ARG A 149 -23.32 3.60 -26.65
CA ARG A 149 -24.14 3.42 -25.44
C ARG A 149 -23.27 2.98 -24.26
N LEU A 150 -22.29 2.11 -24.50
CA LEU A 150 -21.30 1.71 -23.50
C LEU A 150 -20.50 2.92 -23.00
N GLU A 151 -20.05 3.77 -23.92
CA GLU A 151 -19.35 5.03 -23.61
C GLU A 151 -20.22 5.95 -22.73
N ALA A 152 -21.51 6.11 -23.06
CA ALA A 152 -22.42 6.93 -22.27
C ALA A 152 -22.67 6.37 -20.87
N VAL A 153 -22.81 5.05 -20.73
CA VAL A 153 -22.94 4.39 -19.42
C VAL A 153 -21.66 4.57 -18.60
N SER A 154 -20.49 4.36 -19.21
CA SER A 154 -19.18 4.58 -18.58
C SER A 154 -19.01 6.01 -18.08
N SER A 155 -19.31 7.00 -18.94
CA SER A 155 -19.24 8.42 -18.59
C SER A 155 -20.20 8.79 -17.45
N CYS A 156 -21.41 8.22 -17.45
CA CYS A 156 -22.39 8.39 -16.37
C CYS A 156 -21.90 7.78 -15.05
N CYS A 157 -21.41 6.54 -15.06
CA CYS A 157 -20.84 5.86 -13.89
C CYS A 157 -19.64 6.62 -13.32
N THR A 158 -18.76 7.14 -14.18
CA THR A 158 -17.58 7.91 -13.76
C THR A 158 -18.02 9.16 -13.00
N THR A 159 -19.00 9.87 -13.54
CA THR A 159 -19.54 11.09 -12.92
C THR A 159 -20.27 10.79 -11.60
N LEU A 160 -21.03 9.70 -11.54
CA LEU A 160 -21.67 9.21 -10.31
C LEU A 160 -20.64 8.86 -9.23
N ALA A 161 -19.59 8.13 -9.59
CA ALA A 161 -18.53 7.74 -8.66
C ALA A 161 -17.84 8.96 -8.04
N MET A 162 -17.46 9.96 -8.86
CA MET A 162 -16.88 11.22 -8.37
C MET A 162 -17.81 11.94 -7.40
N LEU A 163 -19.09 12.09 -7.74
CA LEU A 163 -20.06 12.80 -6.89
C LEU A 163 -20.34 12.08 -5.56
N LEU A 164 -20.33 10.74 -5.54
CA LEU A 164 -20.54 9.94 -4.34
C LEU A 164 -19.29 9.86 -3.44
N GLN A 165 -18.09 9.99 -4.02
CA GLN A 165 -16.82 9.98 -3.30
C GLN A 165 -16.35 11.37 -2.83
N SER A 166 -17.07 12.43 -3.17
CA SER A 166 -16.69 13.80 -2.79
C SER A 166 -16.50 13.93 -1.27
N THR A 167 -15.66 14.87 -0.85
CA THR A 167 -15.43 15.18 0.58
C THR A 167 -16.69 15.65 1.30
N ARG A 168 -17.70 16.14 0.57
CA ARG A 168 -19.00 16.53 1.12
C ARG A 168 -19.94 15.33 1.21
N ARG A 169 -20.67 15.25 2.32
CA ARG A 169 -21.71 14.24 2.54
C ARG A 169 -22.77 14.32 1.43
N SER A 170 -23.19 13.17 0.91
CA SER A 170 -24.38 13.06 0.05
C SER A 170 -25.67 13.02 0.88
N TRP A 171 -26.68 13.79 0.46
CA TRP A 171 -28.04 13.75 1.02
C TRP A 171 -28.99 12.86 0.20
N LEU A 172 -28.50 12.17 -0.82
CA LEU A 172 -29.32 11.32 -1.70
C LEU A 172 -30.19 10.33 -0.90
N LEU A 173 -29.58 9.58 0.02
CA LEU A 173 -30.26 8.55 0.78
C LEU A 173 -31.17 9.11 1.88
N ASP A 174 -31.17 10.41 2.14
CA ASP A 174 -32.20 11.02 3.00
C ASP A 174 -33.58 11.08 2.29
N PHE A 175 -33.60 10.93 0.96
CA PHE A 175 -34.80 11.01 0.12
C PHE A 175 -35.07 9.76 -0.72
N VAL A 176 -34.07 8.92 -0.97
CA VAL A 176 -34.17 7.71 -1.82
C VAL A 176 -33.99 6.45 -0.99
N ASP A 177 -34.85 5.46 -1.21
CA ASP A 177 -34.77 4.14 -0.59
C ASP A 177 -33.51 3.38 -1.07
N SER A 178 -32.54 3.19 -0.17
CA SER A 178 -31.25 2.57 -0.49
C SER A 178 -31.37 1.13 -1.00
N GLY A 179 -32.32 0.35 -0.46
CA GLY A 179 -32.53 -1.04 -0.86
C GLY A 179 -33.08 -1.15 -2.28
N SER A 180 -34.04 -0.29 -2.62
CA SER A 180 -34.63 -0.21 -3.95
C SER A 180 -33.62 0.29 -4.99
N LEU A 181 -32.79 1.28 -4.62
CA LEU A 181 -31.73 1.80 -5.48
C LEU A 181 -30.68 0.73 -5.79
N LEU A 182 -30.17 0.03 -4.76
CA LEU A 182 -29.20 -1.05 -4.94
C LEU A 182 -29.81 -2.22 -5.72
N GLY A 183 -31.07 -2.57 -5.46
CA GLY A 183 -31.80 -3.61 -6.20
C GLY A 183 -31.96 -3.27 -7.68
N ARG A 184 -32.33 -2.02 -8.01
CA ARG A 184 -32.43 -1.59 -9.41
C ARG A 184 -31.07 -1.58 -10.10
N LEU A 185 -30.02 -1.06 -9.45
CA LEU A 185 -28.65 -1.11 -10.00
C LEU A 185 -28.22 -2.55 -10.28
N ALA A 186 -28.35 -3.45 -9.31
CA ALA A 186 -27.99 -4.85 -9.49
C ALA A 186 -28.77 -5.50 -10.64
N THR A 187 -30.06 -5.19 -10.76
CA THR A 187 -30.91 -5.67 -11.87
C THR A 187 -30.42 -5.14 -13.21
N SER A 188 -30.19 -3.83 -13.36
CA SER A 188 -29.73 -3.21 -14.60
C SER A 188 -28.37 -3.77 -15.08
N PHE A 189 -27.42 -3.93 -14.16
CA PHE A 189 -26.09 -4.49 -14.46
C PHE A 189 -26.05 -6.01 -14.56
N SER A 190 -27.07 -6.72 -14.07
CA SER A 190 -27.26 -8.14 -14.38
C SER A 190 -27.97 -8.37 -15.71
N GLY A 191 -28.78 -7.41 -16.13
CA GLY A 191 -29.60 -7.41 -17.33
C GLY A 191 -28.88 -6.73 -18.48
N ASN A 192 -29.41 -5.62 -19.00
CA ASN A 192 -28.92 -5.07 -20.26
C ASN A 192 -27.50 -4.49 -20.17
N LEU A 193 -27.05 -4.09 -18.98
CA LEU A 193 -25.73 -3.47 -18.78
C LEU A 193 -24.63 -4.46 -18.38
N PHE A 194 -24.85 -5.77 -18.47
CA PHE A 194 -23.89 -6.79 -18.01
C PHE A 194 -22.50 -6.68 -18.64
N LYS A 195 -22.42 -6.28 -19.92
CA LYS A 195 -21.14 -6.07 -20.63
C LYS A 195 -20.24 -5.03 -19.98
N VAL A 196 -20.82 -4.07 -19.26
CA VAL A 196 -20.05 -3.06 -18.51
C VAL A 196 -19.19 -3.74 -17.44
N LEU A 197 -19.66 -4.86 -16.90
CA LEU A 197 -18.92 -5.61 -15.88
C LEU A 197 -17.90 -6.59 -16.47
N GLU A 198 -17.80 -6.73 -17.79
CA GLU A 198 -16.75 -7.53 -18.44
C GLU A 198 -15.41 -6.77 -18.49
N ASP A 199 -15.45 -5.44 -18.47
CA ASP A 199 -14.29 -4.56 -18.34
C ASP A 199 -13.97 -4.35 -16.84
N ASP A 200 -12.72 -4.62 -16.46
CA ASP A 200 -12.30 -4.57 -15.05
C ASP A 200 -12.33 -3.13 -14.48
N ALA A 201 -11.94 -2.12 -15.25
CA ALA A 201 -11.96 -0.73 -14.79
C ALA A 201 -13.39 -0.21 -14.56
N LEU A 202 -14.33 -0.62 -15.43
CA LEU A 202 -15.74 -0.29 -15.27
C LEU A 202 -16.41 -1.10 -14.15
N HIS A 203 -15.99 -2.35 -13.94
CA HIS A 203 -16.43 -3.14 -12.79
C HIS A 203 -15.97 -2.52 -11.46
N GLU A 204 -14.72 -2.09 -11.35
CA GLU A 204 -14.21 -1.36 -10.18
C GLU A 204 -15.02 -0.07 -9.92
N MET A 205 -15.38 0.65 -10.98
CA MET A 205 -16.20 1.85 -10.88
C MET A 205 -17.60 1.55 -10.36
N TYR A 206 -18.27 0.50 -10.87
CA TYR A 206 -19.55 0.03 -10.36
C TYR A 206 -19.44 -0.39 -8.88
N GLN A 207 -18.40 -1.17 -8.53
CA GLN A 207 -18.13 -1.58 -7.16
C GLN A 207 -17.95 -0.36 -6.25
N SER A 208 -17.29 0.69 -6.73
CA SER A 208 -17.11 1.93 -5.98
C SER A 208 -18.42 2.69 -5.72
N ILE A 209 -19.30 2.77 -6.72
CA ILE A 209 -20.66 3.35 -6.57
C ILE A 209 -21.46 2.57 -5.50
N VAL A 210 -21.48 1.25 -5.62
CA VAL A 210 -22.19 0.36 -4.68
C VAL A 210 -21.63 0.53 -3.26
N ASN A 211 -20.31 0.51 -3.10
CA ASN A 211 -19.63 0.70 -1.82
C ASN A 211 -19.98 2.07 -1.18
N ALA A 212 -20.03 3.15 -1.97
CA ALA A 212 -20.38 4.46 -1.47
C ALA A 212 -21.84 4.52 -0.98
N ILE A 213 -22.79 3.96 -1.75
CA ILE A 213 -24.20 3.88 -1.36
C ILE A 213 -24.37 3.06 -0.08
N VAL A 214 -23.77 1.87 -0.02
CA VAL A 214 -23.84 0.97 1.13
C VAL A 214 -23.25 1.65 2.39
N ARG A 215 -22.09 2.29 2.26
CA ARG A 215 -21.44 3.03 3.36
C ARG A 215 -22.32 4.13 3.92
N GLU A 216 -22.93 4.94 3.06
CA GLU A 216 -23.85 5.99 3.49
C GLU A 216 -25.14 5.41 4.09
N ALA A 217 -25.67 4.32 3.54
CA ALA A 217 -26.88 3.69 4.03
C ALA A 217 -26.71 3.12 5.44
N CYS A 218 -25.53 2.56 5.76
CA CYS A 218 -25.23 1.99 7.08
C CYS A 218 -25.04 3.06 8.18
N LYS A 219 -24.83 4.33 7.84
CA LYS A 219 -24.61 5.41 8.84
C LYS A 219 -25.89 5.85 9.56
N LYS A 220 -27.08 5.67 8.97
CA LYS A 220 -28.33 6.22 9.52
C LYS A 220 -29.38 5.13 9.74
N LYS A 221 -30.16 5.27 10.81
CA LYS A 221 -31.19 4.31 11.22
C LYS A 221 -32.30 4.12 10.18
N ASN A 222 -32.74 5.21 9.55
CA ASN A 222 -33.81 5.19 8.56
C ASN A 222 -33.36 4.52 7.24
N THR A 223 -32.16 4.84 6.75
CA THR A 223 -31.58 4.26 5.52
C THR A 223 -31.06 2.83 5.69
N LEU A 224 -30.72 2.43 6.92
CA LEU A 224 -30.34 1.05 7.21
C LEU A 224 -31.57 0.13 7.08
N ARG A 225 -32.74 0.57 7.53
CA ARG A 225 -33.96 -0.26 7.50
C ARG A 225 -34.44 -0.55 6.09
N THR A 226 -34.24 0.36 5.16
CA THR A 226 -34.59 0.17 3.75
C THR A 226 -33.77 -0.95 3.11
N LEU A 227 -32.58 -1.25 3.63
CA LEU A 227 -31.75 -2.37 3.16
C LEU A 227 -32.30 -3.75 3.54
N ILE A 228 -33.13 -3.87 4.59
CA ILE A 228 -33.55 -5.18 5.13
C ILE A 228 -34.22 -6.05 4.05
N ARG A 229 -35.11 -5.45 3.24
CA ARG A 229 -35.81 -6.19 2.17
C ARG A 229 -34.83 -6.65 1.09
N PHE A 230 -33.89 -5.79 0.72
CA PHE A 230 -32.90 -6.10 -0.32
C PHE A 230 -31.91 -7.17 0.15
N VAL A 231 -31.45 -7.09 1.41
CA VAL A 231 -30.62 -8.13 2.03
C VAL A 231 -31.34 -9.48 2.02
N LYS A 232 -32.64 -9.50 2.37
CA LYS A 232 -33.43 -10.73 2.29
C LYS A 232 -33.49 -11.28 0.87
N GLN A 233 -33.76 -10.44 -0.13
CA GLN A 233 -33.77 -10.83 -1.53
C GLN A 233 -32.42 -11.42 -1.98
N LEU A 234 -31.30 -10.83 -1.56
CA LEU A 234 -29.96 -11.36 -1.83
C LEU A 234 -29.73 -12.71 -1.17
N SER A 235 -30.03 -12.83 0.14
CA SER A 235 -29.88 -14.08 0.88
C SER A 235 -30.69 -15.22 0.27
N ASP A 236 -31.95 -14.95 -0.09
CA ASP A 236 -32.85 -15.93 -0.69
C ASP A 236 -32.34 -16.34 -2.09
N GLY A 237 -31.84 -15.39 -2.89
CA GLY A 237 -31.26 -15.65 -4.22
C GLY A 237 -29.98 -16.49 -4.17
N ILE A 238 -29.04 -16.14 -3.30
CA ILE A 238 -27.79 -16.89 -3.10
C ILE A 238 -28.07 -18.32 -2.62
N SER A 239 -29.08 -18.50 -1.78
CA SER A 239 -29.42 -19.83 -1.23
C SER A 239 -30.14 -20.73 -2.25
N ALA A 240 -30.80 -20.14 -3.24
CA ALA A 240 -31.57 -20.87 -4.26
C ALA A 240 -30.74 -21.28 -5.47
N GLU A 241 -29.70 -20.52 -5.81
CA GLU A 241 -28.83 -20.78 -6.96
C GLU A 241 -27.60 -21.60 -6.56
N GLU A 242 -27.24 -22.63 -7.33
CA GLU A 242 -25.99 -23.42 -7.15
C GLU A 242 -24.71 -22.63 -7.53
N GLN A 243 -24.88 -21.39 -8.01
CA GLN A 243 -23.81 -20.46 -8.38
C GLN A 243 -24.06 -19.13 -7.69
N LEU A 244 -23.01 -18.34 -7.51
CA LEU A 244 -23.17 -16.99 -6.98
C LEU A 244 -24.02 -16.20 -7.99
N PRO A 245 -25.02 -15.42 -7.55
CA PRO A 245 -25.80 -14.60 -8.45
C PRO A 245 -24.90 -13.68 -9.27
N SER A 246 -25.41 -13.16 -10.39
CA SER A 246 -24.63 -12.39 -11.38
C SER A 246 -23.61 -11.41 -10.77
N LYS A 247 -22.52 -11.11 -11.50
CA LYS A 247 -21.41 -10.25 -11.05
C LYS A 247 -21.89 -8.96 -10.35
N ALA A 248 -23.02 -8.39 -10.78
CA ALA A 248 -23.68 -7.24 -10.16
C ALA A 248 -24.24 -7.52 -8.74
N TYR A 249 -25.01 -8.60 -8.58
CA TYR A 249 -25.59 -9.03 -7.31
C TYR A 249 -24.52 -9.54 -6.33
N ALA A 250 -23.52 -10.29 -6.83
CA ALA A 250 -22.36 -10.70 -6.05
C ALA A 250 -21.62 -9.49 -5.46
N THR A 251 -21.34 -8.47 -6.29
CA THR A 251 -20.69 -7.23 -5.84
C THR A 251 -21.51 -6.52 -4.77
N ALA A 252 -22.85 -6.46 -4.92
CA ALA A 252 -23.73 -5.87 -3.93
C ALA A 252 -23.76 -6.64 -2.59
N ALA A 253 -23.82 -7.97 -2.65
CA ALA A 253 -23.79 -8.83 -1.46
C ALA A 253 -22.46 -8.70 -0.69
N ILE A 254 -21.32 -8.74 -1.40
CA ILE A 254 -19.99 -8.57 -0.82
C ILE A 254 -19.84 -7.18 -0.19
N ALA A 255 -20.24 -6.11 -0.90
CA ALA A 255 -20.18 -4.74 -0.39
C ALA A 255 -21.03 -4.56 0.89
N LEU A 256 -22.27 -5.07 0.89
CA LEU A 256 -23.15 -5.05 2.04
C LEU A 256 -22.56 -5.81 3.22
N PHE A 257 -22.11 -7.04 2.99
CA PHE A 257 -21.56 -7.86 4.06
C PHE A 257 -20.30 -7.23 4.65
N SER A 258 -19.38 -6.75 3.80
CA SER A 258 -18.16 -6.04 4.23
C SER A 258 -18.43 -4.78 5.04
N GLN A 259 -19.40 -3.95 4.63
CA GLN A 259 -19.72 -2.75 5.39
C GLN A 259 -20.39 -3.08 6.73
N LEU A 260 -21.30 -4.06 6.74
CA LEU A 260 -21.98 -4.49 7.96
C LEU A 260 -20.99 -5.07 8.98
N THR A 261 -20.06 -5.93 8.55
CA THR A 261 -19.01 -6.47 9.43
C THR A 261 -18.08 -5.37 9.95
N THR A 262 -17.70 -4.43 9.09
CA THR A 262 -16.88 -3.28 9.47
C THR A 262 -17.56 -2.43 10.53
N GLU A 263 -18.84 -2.08 10.38
CA GLU A 263 -19.56 -1.29 11.40
C GLU A 263 -19.74 -2.06 12.71
N LEU A 264 -20.03 -3.37 12.65
CA LEU A 264 -20.14 -4.22 13.85
C LEU A 264 -18.82 -4.30 14.63
N SER A 265 -17.68 -4.25 13.93
CA SER A 265 -16.35 -4.31 14.56
C SER A 265 -15.99 -3.07 15.39
N LYS A 266 -16.65 -1.92 15.18
CA LYS A 266 -16.33 -0.62 15.82
C LYS A 266 -16.81 -0.49 17.26
N GLY A 267 -17.63 -1.41 17.77
CA GLY A 267 -18.08 -1.47 19.17
C GLY A 267 -19.09 -0.39 19.63
N PHE A 268 -19.06 0.81 19.05
CA PHE A 268 -19.95 1.92 19.41
C PHE A 268 -21.13 2.03 18.45
N LEU A 269 -22.18 1.23 18.66
CA LEU A 269 -23.44 1.31 17.91
C LEU A 269 -24.62 1.51 18.86
N HIS A 270 -25.57 2.39 18.49
CA HIS A 270 -26.86 2.46 19.18
C HIS A 270 -27.57 1.10 19.10
N GLU A 271 -28.11 0.61 20.23
CA GLU A 271 -28.74 -0.72 20.35
C GLU A 271 -29.79 -1.02 19.25
N ASP A 272 -30.65 -0.06 18.90
CA ASP A 272 -31.65 -0.22 17.83
C ASP A 272 -31.06 -0.41 16.41
N ILE A 273 -29.87 0.15 16.16
CA ILE A 273 -29.16 0.05 14.87
C ILE A 273 -28.38 -1.26 14.83
N LYS A 274 -27.70 -1.56 15.94
CA LYS A 274 -26.91 -2.78 16.16
C LYS A 274 -27.73 -4.04 15.89
N GLY A 275 -28.92 -4.16 16.46
CA GLY A 275 -29.77 -5.35 16.27
C GLY A 275 -30.20 -5.57 14.81
N ASN A 276 -30.45 -4.50 14.04
CA ASN A 276 -30.78 -4.62 12.62
C ASN A 276 -29.55 -5.00 11.77
N MET A 277 -28.39 -4.41 12.08
CA MET A 277 -27.13 -4.75 11.42
C MET A 277 -26.75 -6.21 11.66
N GLN A 278 -26.85 -6.69 12.91
CA GLN A 278 -26.57 -8.09 13.26
C GLN A 278 -27.48 -9.06 12.51
N LYS A 279 -28.79 -8.79 12.45
CA LYS A 279 -29.74 -9.63 11.70
C LYS A 279 -29.42 -9.70 10.21
N MET A 280 -29.10 -8.56 9.59
CA MET A 280 -28.72 -8.52 8.18
C MET A 280 -27.39 -9.21 7.91
N ALA A 281 -26.37 -8.96 8.74
CA ALA A 281 -25.07 -9.61 8.62
C ALA A 281 -25.18 -11.14 8.81
N HIS A 282 -25.98 -11.59 9.79
CA HIS A 282 -26.24 -13.01 10.00
C HIS A 282 -26.96 -13.65 8.81
N SER A 283 -27.98 -12.98 8.24
CA SER A 283 -28.69 -13.46 7.04
C SER A 283 -27.76 -13.62 5.83
N LEU A 284 -26.89 -12.62 5.58
CA LEU A 284 -25.90 -12.71 4.49
C LEU A 284 -24.84 -13.76 4.77
N SER A 285 -24.33 -13.82 6.00
CA SER A 285 -23.37 -14.85 6.42
C SER A 285 -23.95 -16.24 6.17
N LYS A 286 -25.17 -16.55 6.59
CA LYS A 286 -25.75 -17.88 6.38
C LYS A 286 -25.86 -18.26 4.90
N ALA A 287 -26.29 -17.33 4.05
CA ALA A 287 -26.44 -17.57 2.62
C ALA A 287 -25.07 -17.75 1.92
N LEU A 288 -24.11 -16.89 2.23
CA LEU A 288 -22.74 -16.97 1.69
C LEU A 288 -21.98 -18.20 2.20
N ASP A 289 -22.24 -18.65 3.42
CA ASP A 289 -21.65 -19.87 3.96
C ASP A 289 -22.15 -21.11 3.22
N LEU A 290 -23.46 -21.20 2.97
CA LEU A 290 -24.04 -22.30 2.19
C LEU A 290 -23.43 -22.35 0.78
N TRP A 291 -23.27 -21.20 0.14
CA TRP A 291 -22.58 -21.10 -1.13
C TRP A 291 -21.11 -21.56 -1.03
N LEU A 292 -20.39 -21.10 -0.01
CA LEU A 292 -18.98 -21.46 0.23
C LEU A 292 -18.81 -22.97 0.42
N GLN A 293 -19.71 -23.62 1.16
CA GLN A 293 -19.72 -25.08 1.34
C GLN A 293 -19.81 -25.82 0.00
N GLN A 294 -20.70 -25.37 -0.89
CA GLN A 294 -20.87 -25.96 -2.22
C GLN A 294 -19.64 -25.76 -3.11
N MET A 295 -18.97 -24.62 -3.00
CA MET A 295 -17.78 -24.31 -3.82
C MET A 295 -16.56 -25.10 -3.38
N VAL A 296 -16.30 -25.20 -2.07
CA VAL A 296 -15.13 -25.94 -1.54
C VAL A 296 -15.26 -27.45 -1.76
N ALA A 297 -16.48 -27.98 -1.90
CA ALA A 297 -16.71 -29.37 -2.26
C ALA A 297 -16.34 -29.73 -3.72
N ARG A 298 -16.07 -28.75 -4.58
CA ARG A 298 -15.71 -29.00 -5.99
C ARG A 298 -14.21 -29.23 -6.15
N GLU A 299 -13.83 -30.24 -6.92
CA GLU A 299 -12.42 -30.59 -7.16
C GLU A 299 -11.63 -29.53 -7.95
N GLN A 300 -12.29 -28.78 -8.84
CA GLN A 300 -11.67 -27.73 -9.63
C GLN A 300 -12.55 -26.47 -9.65
N LEU A 301 -11.91 -25.33 -9.36
CA LEU A 301 -12.54 -24.01 -9.31
C LEU A 301 -11.91 -23.08 -10.34
N PRO A 302 -12.71 -22.37 -11.16
CA PRO A 302 -12.19 -21.29 -12.00
C PRO A 302 -11.48 -20.22 -11.17
N ALA A 303 -10.44 -19.60 -11.71
CA ALA A 303 -9.63 -18.59 -11.01
C ALA A 303 -10.49 -17.44 -10.42
N GLN A 304 -11.47 -16.96 -11.17
CA GLN A 304 -12.37 -15.90 -10.71
C GLN A 304 -13.28 -16.33 -9.54
N THR A 305 -13.73 -17.58 -9.55
CA THR A 305 -14.51 -18.14 -8.44
C THR A 305 -13.63 -18.36 -7.20
N LYS A 306 -12.37 -18.74 -7.36
CA LYS A 306 -11.40 -18.81 -6.25
C LYS A 306 -11.20 -17.45 -5.59
N LYS A 307 -11.06 -16.37 -6.37
CA LYS A 307 -11.00 -15.00 -5.82
C LYS A 307 -12.21 -14.68 -4.93
N GLN A 308 -13.42 -15.04 -5.38
CA GLN A 308 -14.65 -14.84 -4.59
C GLN A 308 -14.68 -15.68 -3.31
N VAL A 309 -14.24 -16.94 -3.37
CA VAL A 309 -14.10 -17.82 -2.19
C VAL A 309 -13.20 -17.17 -1.14
N PHE A 310 -12.06 -16.59 -1.53
CA PHE A 310 -11.14 -15.93 -0.61
C PHE A 310 -11.71 -14.63 -0.03
N VAL A 311 -12.37 -13.80 -0.84
CA VAL A 311 -13.04 -12.57 -0.36
C VAL A 311 -14.13 -12.91 0.64
N ILE A 312 -15.02 -13.86 0.32
CA ILE A 312 -16.13 -14.27 1.18
C ILE A 312 -15.58 -14.90 2.47
N GLY A 313 -14.61 -15.81 2.38
CA GLY A 313 -13.96 -16.41 3.54
C GLY A 313 -13.33 -15.37 4.48
N SER A 314 -12.66 -14.35 3.92
CA SER A 314 -12.10 -13.23 4.71
C SER A 314 -13.18 -12.47 5.47
N LEU A 315 -14.31 -12.17 4.81
CA LEU A 315 -15.45 -11.50 5.44
C LEU A 315 -16.10 -12.35 6.53
N HIS A 316 -16.16 -13.68 6.36
CA HIS A 316 -16.63 -14.59 7.40
C HIS A 316 -15.75 -14.57 8.64
N ILE A 317 -14.42 -14.58 8.48
CA ILE A 317 -13.49 -14.47 9.61
C ILE A 317 -13.68 -13.13 10.34
N GLN A 318 -13.83 -12.03 9.59
CA GLN A 318 -14.11 -10.71 10.16
C GLN A 318 -15.43 -10.67 10.92
N TYR A 319 -16.48 -11.27 10.36
CA TYR A 319 -17.79 -11.37 10.98
C TYR A 319 -17.74 -12.18 12.27
N ALA A 320 -17.18 -13.40 12.23
CA ALA A 320 -17.03 -14.28 13.40
C ALA A 320 -16.27 -13.57 14.54
N THR A 321 -15.16 -12.91 14.21
CA THR A 321 -14.39 -12.13 15.19
C THR A 321 -15.19 -10.96 15.78
N SER A 322 -16.02 -10.31 14.97
CA SER A 322 -16.86 -9.19 15.42
C SER A 322 -18.01 -9.65 16.30
N VAL A 323 -18.61 -10.81 15.99
CA VAL A 323 -19.64 -11.44 16.82
C VAL A 323 -19.06 -11.88 18.15
N HIS A 324 -17.90 -12.54 18.15
CA HIS A 324 -17.20 -12.96 19.37
C HIS A 324 -16.91 -11.79 20.32
N LYS A 325 -16.57 -10.61 19.80
CA LYS A 325 -16.41 -9.39 20.63
C LYS A 325 -17.72 -8.90 21.27
N LEU A 326 -18.86 -9.25 20.68
CA LEU A 326 -20.19 -8.77 21.07
C LEU A 326 -20.96 -9.76 21.94
N SER A 327 -20.68 -11.06 21.84
CA SER A 327 -21.21 -12.11 22.71
C SER A 327 -20.30 -12.30 23.92
N ALA A 328 -20.85 -12.19 25.13
CA ALA A 328 -20.12 -12.45 26.38
C ALA A 328 -20.05 -13.94 26.75
N GLU A 329 -20.54 -14.82 25.87
CA GLU A 329 -20.59 -16.27 26.07
C GLU A 329 -19.63 -16.97 25.10
N ASP A 330 -18.81 -17.87 25.64
CA ASP A 330 -17.85 -18.72 24.94
C ASP A 330 -18.60 -19.81 24.15
N ASP A 331 -19.13 -19.49 22.97
CA ASP A 331 -19.59 -20.50 22.01
C ASP A 331 -18.38 -21.13 21.29
N GLU A 332 -18.17 -22.44 21.47
CA GLU A 332 -16.96 -23.18 21.06
C GLU A 332 -16.77 -23.37 19.54
N GLN A 333 -17.68 -22.92 18.68
CA GLN A 333 -17.55 -23.02 17.20
C GLN A 333 -18.04 -21.76 16.48
N LEU A 334 -17.19 -20.72 16.48
CA LEU A 334 -17.54 -19.41 15.90
C LEU A 334 -17.20 -19.27 14.41
N CYS A 335 -16.24 -20.05 13.91
CA CYS A 335 -15.89 -20.04 12.48
C CYS A 335 -16.58 -21.20 11.76
N SER A 336 -17.17 -20.91 10.59
CA SER A 336 -17.85 -21.95 9.82
C SER A 336 -16.86 -22.97 9.26
N GLU A 337 -17.29 -24.24 9.20
CA GLU A 337 -16.52 -25.34 8.62
C GLU A 337 -16.13 -25.05 7.17
N ALA A 338 -17.01 -24.38 6.42
CA ALA A 338 -16.77 -23.96 5.05
C ALA A 338 -15.59 -22.99 4.93
N THR A 339 -15.48 -22.03 5.86
CA THR A 339 -14.38 -21.06 5.89
C THR A 339 -13.07 -21.75 6.22
N SER A 340 -13.06 -22.67 7.18
CA SER A 340 -11.88 -23.48 7.51
C SER A 340 -11.47 -24.41 6.36
N ALA A 341 -12.43 -24.97 5.63
CA ALA A 341 -12.17 -25.80 4.46
C ALA A 341 -11.61 -24.96 3.28
N ALA A 342 -12.15 -23.76 3.05
CA ALA A 342 -11.62 -22.81 2.07
C ALA A 342 -10.19 -22.37 2.40
N LEU A 343 -9.90 -22.12 3.68
CA LEU A 343 -8.53 -21.85 4.13
C LEU A 343 -7.62 -23.05 3.92
N SER A 344 -8.08 -24.26 4.27
CA SER A 344 -7.31 -25.49 4.07
C SER A 344 -6.98 -25.71 2.59
N MET A 345 -7.94 -25.48 1.69
CA MET A 345 -7.72 -25.50 0.24
C MET A 345 -6.66 -24.49 -0.18
N ALA A 346 -6.76 -23.24 0.27
CA ALA A 346 -5.79 -22.18 -0.03
C ALA A 346 -4.38 -22.53 0.45
N LEU A 347 -4.26 -23.08 1.66
CA LEU A 347 -2.99 -23.48 2.25
C LEU A 347 -2.36 -24.69 1.55
N SER A 348 -3.16 -25.69 1.16
CA SER A 348 -2.67 -26.82 0.37
C SER A 348 -2.15 -26.38 -0.99
N GLU A 349 -2.89 -25.54 -1.71
CA GLU A 349 -2.44 -25.00 -3.01
C GLU A 349 -1.15 -24.19 -2.89
N LEU A 350 -1.04 -23.39 -1.82
CA LEU A 350 0.15 -22.60 -1.51
C LEU A 350 1.36 -23.49 -1.22
N LEU A 351 1.21 -24.51 -0.39
CA LEU A 351 2.29 -25.44 -0.02
C LEU A 351 2.73 -26.33 -1.19
N GLU A 352 1.78 -26.76 -2.04
CA GLU A 352 2.05 -27.53 -3.26
C GLU A 352 2.58 -26.66 -4.41
N SER A 353 2.73 -25.35 -4.19
CA SER A 353 3.15 -24.38 -5.19
C SER A 353 2.31 -24.37 -6.48
N LYS A 354 1.02 -24.68 -6.35
CA LYS A 354 0.04 -24.72 -7.47
C LYS A 354 -0.66 -23.39 -7.72
N VAL A 355 -0.33 -22.36 -6.93
CA VAL A 355 -0.88 -21.02 -7.11
C VAL A 355 -0.20 -20.38 -8.30
N GLU A 356 -0.94 -20.10 -9.38
CA GLU A 356 -0.39 -19.45 -10.59
C GLU A 356 0.07 -18.00 -10.28
N GLU A 357 -0.70 -17.28 -9.45
CA GLU A 357 -0.35 -15.94 -8.98
C GLU A 357 -0.97 -15.69 -7.60
N MET A 358 -0.16 -15.20 -6.65
CA MET A 358 -0.63 -14.77 -5.33
C MET A 358 -1.42 -13.45 -5.44
N GLY A 359 -2.67 -13.55 -5.87
CA GLY A 359 -3.59 -12.41 -5.98
C GLY A 359 -3.88 -11.73 -4.64
N ASP A 360 -4.31 -10.47 -4.71
CA ASP A 360 -4.62 -9.63 -3.56
C ASP A 360 -5.68 -10.25 -2.64
N GLU A 361 -6.65 -10.97 -3.21
CA GLU A 361 -7.72 -11.62 -2.46
C GLU A 361 -7.18 -12.76 -1.58
N LEU A 362 -6.21 -13.53 -2.08
CA LEU A 362 -5.58 -14.62 -1.34
C LEU A 362 -4.71 -14.06 -0.20
N LEU A 363 -3.87 -13.05 -0.48
CA LEU A 363 -3.09 -12.36 0.54
C LEU A 363 -3.98 -11.74 1.63
N GLY A 364 -5.09 -11.11 1.22
CA GLY A 364 -6.07 -10.54 2.14
C GLY A 364 -6.76 -11.60 3.01
N PHE A 365 -7.10 -12.75 2.43
CA PHE A 365 -7.71 -13.87 3.17
C PHE A 365 -6.75 -14.47 4.19
N LEU A 366 -5.51 -14.78 3.78
CA LEU A 366 -4.47 -15.29 4.68
C LEU A 366 -4.13 -14.28 5.78
N ALA A 367 -3.98 -12.99 5.47
CA ALA A 367 -3.73 -11.94 6.46
C ALA A 367 -4.80 -11.90 7.54
N GLN A 368 -6.07 -12.02 7.12
CA GLN A 368 -7.22 -11.99 8.03
C GLN A 368 -7.26 -13.23 8.91
N ALA A 369 -6.97 -14.41 8.35
CA ALA A 369 -6.89 -15.66 9.10
C ALA A 369 -5.78 -15.62 10.14
N VAL A 370 -4.58 -15.17 9.75
CA VAL A 370 -3.42 -15.05 10.66
C VAL A 370 -3.72 -14.09 11.81
N LYS A 371 -4.30 -12.91 11.54
CA LYS A 371 -4.68 -11.93 12.58
C LYS A 371 -5.70 -12.45 13.60
N CYS A 372 -6.53 -13.41 13.21
CA CYS A 372 -7.63 -13.89 14.04
C CYS A 372 -7.39 -15.27 14.65
N ARG A 373 -6.24 -15.91 14.34
CA ARG A 373 -5.87 -17.26 14.81
C ARG A 373 -6.01 -17.42 16.33
N GLU A 374 -5.53 -16.46 17.12
CA GLU A 374 -5.61 -16.55 18.59
C GLU A 374 -7.05 -16.41 19.13
N LYS A 375 -7.92 -15.72 18.39
CA LYS A 375 -9.31 -15.44 18.82
C LYS A 375 -10.28 -16.52 18.37
N LEU A 376 -9.92 -17.28 17.35
CA LEU A 376 -10.74 -18.32 16.73
C LEU A 376 -9.91 -19.61 16.70
N PRO A 377 -9.82 -20.35 17.83
CA PRO A 377 -9.09 -21.61 17.86
C PRO A 377 -9.68 -22.59 16.84
N GLY A 378 -8.81 -23.25 16.07
CA GLY A 378 -9.19 -24.15 14.98
C GLY A 378 -9.32 -23.51 13.59
N LEU A 379 -9.15 -22.19 13.46
CA LEU A 379 -9.20 -21.51 12.15
C LEU A 379 -8.03 -21.92 11.24
N VAL A 380 -6.81 -21.98 11.79
CA VAL A 380 -5.60 -22.34 11.05
C VAL A 380 -5.08 -23.66 11.61
N SER A 381 -5.21 -24.74 10.83
CA SER A 381 -4.65 -26.06 11.16
C SER A 381 -3.14 -26.15 10.92
N VAL A 382 -2.62 -25.29 10.02
CA VAL A 382 -1.22 -25.21 9.60
C VAL A 382 -0.45 -24.19 10.45
N THR A 383 0.85 -24.41 10.68
CA THR A 383 1.65 -23.49 11.49
C THR A 383 2.04 -22.23 10.69
N LEU A 384 2.26 -21.09 11.35
CA LEU A 384 2.69 -19.87 10.65
C LEU A 384 4.02 -20.03 9.89
N PRO A 385 5.02 -20.79 10.39
CA PRO A 385 6.20 -21.13 9.60
C PRO A 385 5.92 -21.92 8.31
N ASP A 386 4.91 -22.78 8.29
CA ASP A 386 4.54 -23.51 7.07
C ASP A 386 3.86 -22.58 6.07
N ILE A 387 2.98 -21.68 6.53
CA ILE A 387 2.40 -20.61 5.69
C ILE A 387 3.52 -19.77 5.09
N TRP A 388 4.49 -19.35 5.90
CA TRP A 388 5.66 -18.63 5.43
C TRP A 388 6.44 -19.43 4.38
N THR A 389 6.64 -20.73 4.57
CA THR A 389 7.38 -21.59 3.63
C THR A 389 6.69 -21.62 2.26
N GLY A 390 5.35 -21.75 2.24
CA GLY A 390 4.58 -21.72 1.00
C GLY A 390 4.64 -20.34 0.31
N VAL A 391 4.46 -19.25 1.07
CA VAL A 391 4.57 -17.87 0.54
C VAL A 391 5.97 -17.57 0.04
N HIS A 392 6.99 -18.00 0.77
CA HIS A 392 8.39 -17.87 0.38
C HIS A 392 8.65 -18.57 -0.96
N SER A 393 8.22 -19.83 -1.09
CA SER A 393 8.38 -20.61 -2.31
C SER A 393 7.70 -19.93 -3.50
N GLN A 394 6.50 -19.39 -3.29
CA GLN A 394 5.76 -18.66 -4.33
C GLN A 394 6.46 -17.38 -4.77
N PHE A 395 6.89 -16.53 -3.84
CA PHE A 395 7.57 -15.28 -4.22
C PHE A 395 8.94 -15.56 -4.86
N ALA A 396 9.62 -16.63 -4.46
CA ALA A 396 10.84 -17.09 -5.11
C ALA A 396 10.57 -17.55 -6.56
N LEU A 397 9.52 -18.35 -6.80
CA LEU A 397 9.11 -18.75 -8.15
C LEU A 397 8.74 -17.54 -9.02
N GLN A 398 7.98 -16.58 -8.48
CA GLN A 398 7.64 -15.34 -9.19
C GLN A 398 8.89 -14.54 -9.60
N ALA A 399 9.89 -14.44 -8.72
CA ALA A 399 11.14 -13.78 -9.03
C ALA A 399 11.94 -14.48 -10.15
N LEU A 400 11.85 -15.81 -10.26
CA LEU A 400 12.45 -16.56 -11.38
C LEU A 400 11.75 -16.28 -12.72
N HIS A 401 10.43 -16.06 -12.71
CA HIS A 401 9.68 -15.69 -13.91
C HIS A 401 9.97 -14.26 -14.41
N PHE A 402 10.60 -13.42 -13.59
CA PHE A 402 11.08 -12.08 -13.99
C PHE A 402 12.36 -12.10 -14.85
N LEU A 403 12.87 -13.29 -15.22
CA LEU A 403 13.93 -13.42 -16.21
C LEU A 403 13.40 -12.98 -17.58
N PRO A 404 14.09 -12.07 -18.29
CA PRO A 404 13.61 -11.59 -19.58
C PRO A 404 13.60 -12.74 -20.59
N ASP A 405 12.40 -13.23 -20.93
CA ASP A 405 12.18 -13.88 -22.20
C ASP A 405 12.55 -12.86 -23.29
N GLN A 406 13.47 -13.22 -24.18
CA GLN A 406 13.95 -12.39 -25.30
C GLN A 406 12.86 -12.07 -26.36
N LYS A 407 11.58 -12.09 -26.00
CA LYS A 407 10.43 -11.86 -26.88
C LYS A 407 9.33 -11.09 -26.15
N GLN A 408 9.57 -9.83 -25.80
CA GLN A 408 8.47 -8.88 -25.63
C GLN A 408 8.72 -7.65 -26.49
N SER A 409 7.65 -7.27 -27.18
CA SER A 409 7.55 -6.23 -28.19
C SER A 409 7.93 -4.85 -27.65
N SER A 410 8.56 -4.07 -28.54
CA SER A 410 8.87 -2.64 -28.41
C SER A 410 7.71 -1.83 -27.83
N ASP A 411 7.91 -1.27 -26.63
CA ASP A 411 7.44 0.08 -26.20
C ASP A 411 7.44 0.28 -24.66
N SER A 412 7.90 -0.70 -23.87
CA SER A 412 8.18 -0.48 -22.43
C SER A 412 9.60 -0.93 -22.07
N GLU A 413 10.34 -0.10 -21.33
CA GLU A 413 11.67 -0.46 -20.83
C GLU A 413 11.57 -1.73 -19.97
N PRO A 414 12.45 -2.72 -20.15
CA PRO A 414 12.44 -3.92 -19.31
C PRO A 414 12.69 -3.51 -17.87
N THR A 415 11.66 -3.61 -17.03
CA THR A 415 11.77 -3.24 -15.61
C THR A 415 12.67 -4.26 -14.94
N THR A 416 13.93 -3.91 -14.68
CA THR A 416 14.87 -4.79 -14.00
C THR A 416 14.40 -5.05 -12.57
N LEU A 417 14.42 -6.32 -12.14
CA LEU A 417 14.11 -6.69 -10.76
C LEU A 417 15.21 -6.13 -9.83
N THR A 418 14.83 -5.27 -8.89
CA THR A 418 15.68 -4.60 -7.89
C THR A 418 15.21 -4.97 -6.48
N PHE A 419 16.02 -4.70 -5.46
CA PHE A 419 15.62 -4.90 -4.06
C PHE A 419 14.44 -4.02 -3.61
N GLU A 420 14.12 -2.97 -4.36
CA GLU A 420 12.99 -2.06 -4.06
C GLU A 420 11.67 -2.57 -4.64
N ASN A 421 11.70 -3.25 -5.79
CA ASN A 421 10.50 -3.75 -6.48
C ASN A 421 10.35 -5.28 -6.43
N VAL A 422 11.25 -6.01 -5.77
CA VAL A 422 11.21 -7.50 -5.69
C VAL A 422 9.94 -8.03 -5.02
N LEU A 423 9.35 -7.25 -4.11
CA LEU A 423 8.05 -7.54 -3.50
C LEU A 423 7.14 -6.31 -3.62
N SER A 424 5.86 -6.53 -3.90
CA SER A 424 4.86 -5.46 -3.93
C SER A 424 4.56 -4.93 -2.53
N GLU A 425 4.02 -3.71 -2.42
CA GLU A 425 3.64 -3.11 -1.13
C GLU A 425 2.66 -4.00 -0.34
N LYS A 426 1.73 -4.67 -1.04
CA LYS A 426 0.78 -5.60 -0.44
C LYS A 426 1.44 -6.88 0.08
N GLN A 427 2.41 -7.42 -0.66
CA GLN A 427 3.21 -8.57 -0.20
C GLN A 427 4.03 -8.21 1.05
N VAL A 428 4.64 -7.02 1.08
CA VAL A 428 5.35 -6.51 2.26
C VAL A 428 4.41 -6.35 3.44
N SER A 429 3.24 -5.73 3.24
CA SER A 429 2.23 -5.56 4.30
C SER A 429 1.72 -6.90 4.83
N PHE A 430 1.54 -7.90 3.96
CA PHE A 430 1.17 -9.25 4.37
C PHE A 430 2.25 -9.89 5.24
N LEU A 431 3.52 -9.84 4.82
CA LEU A 431 4.64 -10.40 5.59
C LEU A 431 4.79 -9.74 6.96
N GLN A 432 4.61 -8.42 7.05
CA GLN A 432 4.60 -7.70 8.33
C GLN A 432 3.49 -8.19 9.27
N VAL A 433 2.29 -8.46 8.72
CA VAL A 433 1.18 -9.06 9.49
C VAL A 433 1.53 -10.47 9.93
N LEU A 434 2.08 -11.29 9.03
CA LEU A 434 2.45 -12.67 9.29
C LEU A 434 3.46 -12.74 10.44
N PHE A 435 4.60 -12.06 10.30
CA PHE A 435 5.66 -12.06 11.31
C PHE A 435 5.21 -11.37 12.61
N GLY A 436 4.40 -10.33 12.53
CA GLY A 436 3.86 -9.66 13.71
C GLY A 436 2.88 -10.51 14.54
N CYS A 437 2.32 -11.57 13.95
CA CYS A 437 1.46 -12.54 14.66
C CYS A 437 2.19 -13.83 15.05
N CYS A 438 3.47 -13.99 14.68
CA CYS A 438 4.26 -15.15 15.08
C CYS A 438 4.67 -15.06 16.55
N THR A 439 4.66 -16.20 17.22
CA THR A 439 5.34 -16.36 18.51
C THR A 439 6.87 -16.32 18.32
N VAL A 440 7.62 -16.09 19.40
CA VAL A 440 9.09 -16.09 19.36
C VAL A 440 9.65 -17.44 18.85
N GLY A 441 9.00 -18.56 19.20
CA GLY A 441 9.38 -19.89 18.71
C GLY A 441 9.13 -20.08 17.21
N GLU A 442 8.01 -19.56 16.70
CA GLU A 442 7.70 -19.60 15.26
C GLU A 442 8.66 -18.69 14.45
N LEU A 443 9.05 -17.54 15.00
CA LEU A 443 10.07 -16.67 14.38
C LEU A 443 11.44 -17.34 14.33
N LEU A 444 11.81 -18.09 15.37
CA LEU A 444 13.04 -18.88 15.39
C LEU A 444 13.02 -19.98 14.32
N ASP A 445 11.93 -20.74 14.19
CA ASP A 445 11.78 -21.78 13.16
C ASP A 445 11.89 -21.17 11.74
N ILE A 446 11.26 -20.02 11.50
CA ILE A 446 11.38 -19.31 10.21
C ILE A 446 12.83 -18.91 9.93
N LEU A 447 13.54 -18.35 10.93
CA LEU A 447 14.96 -18.01 10.78
C LEU A 447 15.83 -19.25 10.50
N GLU A 448 15.55 -20.36 11.18
CA GLU A 448 16.24 -21.65 11.01
C GLU A 448 16.03 -22.26 9.63
N LYS A 449 14.84 -22.07 9.05
CA LYS A 449 14.54 -22.47 7.67
C LYS A 449 15.12 -21.51 6.63
N LEU A 450 15.08 -20.20 6.87
CA LEU A 450 15.56 -19.19 5.91
C LEU A 450 17.08 -19.22 5.72
N PHE A 451 17.84 -19.46 6.79
CA PHE A 451 19.31 -19.50 6.72
C PHE A 451 19.85 -20.50 5.69
N PRO A 452 19.50 -21.81 5.74
CA PRO A 452 20.00 -22.79 4.78
C PRO A 452 19.52 -22.52 3.35
N ILE A 453 18.28 -22.03 3.17
CA ILE A 453 17.75 -21.66 1.86
C ILE A 453 18.62 -20.58 1.22
N MET A 454 18.89 -19.49 1.95
CA MET A 454 19.73 -18.41 1.44
C MET A 454 21.18 -18.86 1.24
N HIS A 455 21.73 -19.66 2.17
CA HIS A 455 23.10 -20.16 2.05
C HIS A 455 23.31 -21.07 0.82
N ALA A 456 22.27 -21.81 0.40
CA ALA A 456 22.33 -22.70 -0.77
C ALA A 456 22.11 -21.97 -2.10
N ASP A 457 21.56 -20.75 -2.09
CA ASP A 457 21.23 -19.99 -3.29
C ASP A 457 22.47 -19.26 -3.87
N ASN A 458 22.43 -19.01 -5.18
CA ASN A 458 23.44 -18.21 -5.85
C ASN A 458 23.23 -16.73 -5.52
N VAL A 459 24.28 -16.04 -5.09
CA VAL A 459 24.25 -14.63 -4.70
C VAL A 459 23.76 -13.69 -5.81
N ALA A 460 23.95 -14.07 -7.09
CA ALA A 460 23.48 -13.30 -8.23
C ALA A 460 22.03 -13.63 -8.68
N SER A 461 21.34 -14.58 -8.01
CA SER A 461 20.01 -15.01 -8.42
C SER A 461 18.93 -13.96 -8.09
N PRO A 462 17.82 -13.92 -8.85
CA PRO A 462 16.63 -13.15 -8.48
C PRO A 462 16.04 -13.57 -7.11
N THR A 463 16.14 -14.86 -6.76
CA THR A 463 15.63 -15.43 -5.51
C THR A 463 16.40 -14.95 -4.28
N MET A 464 17.71 -14.69 -4.41
CA MET A 464 18.52 -14.08 -3.36
C MET A 464 17.95 -12.72 -2.93
N LYS A 465 17.42 -11.92 -3.88
CA LYS A 465 16.76 -10.64 -3.56
C LYS A 465 15.51 -10.84 -2.72
N VAL A 466 14.72 -11.88 -3.00
CA VAL A 466 13.53 -12.26 -2.21
C VAL A 466 13.94 -12.68 -0.80
N HIS A 467 14.95 -13.53 -0.67
CA HIS A 467 15.43 -14.05 0.62
C HIS A 467 15.89 -12.93 1.54
N LEU A 468 16.72 -12.02 1.01
CA LEU A 468 17.22 -10.85 1.72
C LEU A 468 16.09 -9.87 2.08
N LYS A 469 15.10 -9.69 1.20
CA LYS A 469 13.94 -8.84 1.47
C LYS A 469 13.01 -9.39 2.54
N MET A 470 12.78 -10.70 2.54
CA MET A 470 12.02 -11.36 3.61
C MET A 470 12.77 -11.29 4.95
N PHE A 471 14.10 -11.51 4.93
CA PHE A 471 14.93 -11.36 6.12
C PHE A 471 14.85 -9.94 6.69
N GLU A 472 14.89 -8.91 5.82
CA GLU A 472 14.72 -7.50 6.22
C GLU A 472 13.39 -7.28 6.97
N ILE A 473 12.28 -7.75 6.38
CA ILE A 473 10.94 -7.57 6.94
C ILE A 473 10.82 -8.34 8.26
N LEU A 474 11.30 -9.59 8.30
CA LEU A 474 11.30 -10.41 9.51
C LEU A 474 12.08 -9.71 10.64
N CYS A 475 13.29 -9.22 10.37
CA CYS A 475 14.10 -8.52 11.37
C CYS A 475 13.42 -7.26 11.91
N SER A 476 12.64 -6.56 11.07
CA SER A 476 11.88 -5.39 11.51
C SER A 476 10.74 -5.72 12.49
N CYS A 477 10.29 -6.98 12.52
CA CYS A 477 9.24 -7.47 13.41
C CYS A 477 9.78 -8.16 14.68
N LEU A 478 11.09 -8.37 14.79
CA LEU A 478 11.69 -9.03 15.95
C LEU A 478 11.73 -8.11 17.18
N ASP A 479 10.98 -8.44 18.23
CA ASP A 479 11.22 -7.92 19.58
C ASP A 479 11.87 -9.00 20.45
N ILE A 480 13.20 -8.91 20.63
CA ILE A 480 13.99 -9.95 21.29
C ILE A 480 14.08 -9.66 22.79
N ASP A 481 13.34 -10.46 23.57
CA ASP A 481 13.48 -10.54 25.02
C ASP A 481 14.73 -11.31 25.45
N PRO A 482 15.28 -11.06 26.66
CA PRO A 482 16.52 -11.70 27.15
C PRO A 482 16.39 -13.18 27.55
N GLY A 483 15.27 -13.84 27.23
CA GLY A 483 15.01 -15.25 27.54
C GLY A 483 15.87 -16.23 26.72
N GLU A 484 15.68 -17.54 26.94
CA GLU A 484 16.45 -18.60 26.25
C GLU A 484 16.27 -18.57 24.73
N LEU A 485 15.03 -18.49 24.25
CA LEU A 485 14.72 -18.35 22.82
C LEU A 485 15.34 -17.09 22.21
N GLY A 486 15.41 -15.99 22.96
CA GLY A 486 16.08 -14.76 22.50
C GLY A 486 17.58 -14.94 22.29
N LYS A 487 18.23 -15.79 23.10
CA LYS A 487 19.65 -16.16 22.90
C LYS A 487 19.82 -17.03 21.66
N GLU A 488 18.90 -17.92 21.37
CA GLU A 488 18.92 -18.75 20.16
C GLU A 488 18.74 -17.91 18.90
N ILE A 489 17.77 -16.98 18.91
CA ILE A 489 17.61 -15.99 17.84
C ILE A 489 18.90 -15.17 17.66
N SER A 490 19.55 -14.74 18.75
CA SER A 490 20.81 -14.00 18.66
C SER A 490 21.93 -14.84 18.03
N LYS A 491 21.99 -16.15 18.31
CA LYS A 491 22.96 -17.07 17.68
C LYS A 491 22.70 -17.24 16.19
N ILE A 492 21.44 -17.35 15.77
CA ILE A 492 21.16 -17.50 14.34
C ILE A 492 21.40 -16.21 13.57
N LEU A 493 21.02 -15.05 14.12
CA LEU A 493 21.36 -13.74 13.56
C LEU A 493 22.87 -13.56 13.41
N GLN A 494 23.67 -14.09 14.33
CA GLN A 494 25.12 -14.11 14.19
C GLN A 494 25.57 -14.92 12.96
N LYS A 495 24.98 -16.10 12.70
CA LYS A 495 25.29 -16.89 11.50
C LYS A 495 24.97 -16.12 10.21
N PHE A 496 23.86 -15.37 10.17
CA PHE A 496 23.54 -14.49 9.04
C PHE A 496 24.61 -13.41 8.84
N ILE A 497 25.08 -12.75 9.92
CA ILE A 497 26.16 -11.74 9.83
C ILE A 497 27.47 -12.35 9.32
N GLU A 498 27.82 -13.55 9.79
CA GLU A 498 29.00 -14.29 9.30
C GLU A 498 28.86 -14.64 7.81
N TYR A 499 27.68 -15.10 7.39
CA TYR A 499 27.40 -15.38 5.98
C TYR A 499 27.47 -14.11 5.10
N PHE A 500 26.92 -12.99 5.57
CA PHE A 500 27.05 -11.71 4.87
C PHE A 500 28.50 -11.25 4.77
N ALA A 501 29.35 -11.52 5.77
CA ALA A 501 30.76 -11.21 5.71
C ALA A 501 31.47 -12.03 4.61
N VAL A 502 31.11 -13.31 4.46
CA VAL A 502 31.61 -14.18 3.40
C VAL A 502 31.16 -13.67 2.02
N ILE A 503 29.89 -13.31 1.85
CA ILE A 503 29.38 -12.74 0.60
C ILE A 503 30.17 -11.48 0.21
N MET A 504 30.32 -10.54 1.15
CA MET A 504 31.01 -9.28 0.90
C MET A 504 32.51 -9.43 0.59
N ALA A 505 33.13 -10.54 1.02
CA ALA A 505 34.53 -10.83 0.75
C ALA A 505 34.75 -11.53 -0.61
N ILE A 506 33.76 -12.28 -1.11
CA ILE A 506 33.87 -13.07 -2.34
C ILE A 506 33.29 -12.32 -3.55
N VAL A 507 32.22 -11.57 -3.36
CA VAL A 507 31.53 -10.88 -4.44
C VAL A 507 32.28 -9.63 -4.86
N ASP A 508 32.50 -9.49 -6.16
CA ASP A 508 32.99 -8.25 -6.75
C ASP A 508 31.96 -7.12 -6.57
N ALA A 509 32.26 -6.21 -5.64
CA ALA A 509 31.41 -5.08 -5.29
C ALA A 509 31.16 -4.15 -6.49
N GLY A 510 32.07 -4.11 -7.49
CA GLY A 510 31.89 -3.33 -8.70
C GLY A 510 30.74 -3.84 -9.58
N ASN A 511 30.59 -5.16 -9.67
CA ASN A 511 29.54 -5.80 -10.48
C ASN A 511 28.23 -6.01 -9.71
N HIS A 512 28.27 -6.06 -8.38
CA HIS A 512 27.10 -6.30 -7.52
C HIS A 512 26.91 -5.19 -6.48
N ALA A 513 27.08 -3.94 -6.91
CA ALA A 513 26.93 -2.75 -6.07
C ALA A 513 25.59 -2.70 -5.29
N GLU A 514 24.50 -3.13 -5.95
CA GLU A 514 23.14 -3.19 -5.37
C GLU A 514 23.07 -4.10 -4.14
N LEU A 515 23.65 -5.30 -4.26
CA LEU A 515 23.71 -6.28 -3.19
C LEU A 515 24.56 -5.78 -2.02
N ALA A 516 25.73 -5.20 -2.31
CA ALA A 516 26.62 -4.66 -1.29
C ALA A 516 25.90 -3.60 -0.43
N PHE A 517 25.20 -2.67 -1.08
CA PHE A 517 24.39 -1.67 -0.39
C PHE A 517 23.29 -2.30 0.46
N TYR A 518 22.61 -3.31 -0.06
CA TYR A 518 21.53 -3.98 0.64
C TYR A 518 22.03 -4.71 1.91
N ILE A 519 23.16 -5.41 1.81
CA ILE A 519 23.82 -6.05 2.96
C ILE A 519 24.22 -5.00 4.02
N LEU A 520 24.78 -3.87 3.60
CA LEU A 520 25.09 -2.76 4.53
C LEU A 520 23.82 -2.23 5.22
N ARG A 521 22.71 -2.12 4.49
CA ARG A 521 21.43 -1.70 5.06
C ARG A 521 20.90 -2.69 6.10
N LEU A 522 20.95 -3.99 5.80
CA LEU A 522 20.60 -5.06 6.74
C LEU A 522 21.48 -5.02 7.99
N LEU A 523 22.79 -4.85 7.82
CA LEU A 523 23.73 -4.74 8.93
C LEU A 523 23.41 -3.53 9.81
N GLY A 524 23.11 -2.39 9.19
CA GLY A 524 22.67 -1.19 9.89
C GLY A 524 21.38 -1.40 10.69
N MET A 525 20.41 -2.15 10.15
CA MET A 525 19.19 -2.53 10.86
C MET A 525 19.52 -3.39 12.09
N LEU A 526 20.28 -4.48 11.89
CA LEU A 526 20.65 -5.41 12.96
C LEU A 526 21.39 -4.71 14.11
N LEU A 527 22.33 -3.82 13.79
CA LEU A 527 23.10 -3.07 14.80
C LEU A 527 22.25 -2.10 15.62
N ASN A 528 21.14 -1.62 15.05
CA ASN A 528 20.19 -0.73 15.72
C ASN A 528 19.19 -1.47 16.62
N MET A 529 19.09 -2.79 16.52
CA MET A 529 18.32 -3.62 17.46
C MET A 529 18.86 -3.46 18.90
N LYS A 530 18.04 -3.85 19.89
CA LYS A 530 18.39 -3.78 21.32
C LYS A 530 19.74 -4.49 21.58
N LYS A 531 20.50 -4.00 22.56
CA LYS A 531 21.86 -4.54 22.85
C LYS A 531 21.87 -6.04 23.17
N SER A 532 20.78 -6.59 23.69
CA SER A 532 20.60 -8.02 23.97
C SER A 532 20.58 -8.90 22.72
N SER A 533 20.27 -8.34 21.54
CA SER A 533 20.01 -9.09 20.31
C SER A 533 21.26 -9.51 19.53
N LEU A 534 22.41 -8.88 19.79
CA LEU A 534 23.65 -9.14 19.05
C LEU A 534 24.83 -9.28 20.00
N SER A 535 25.58 -10.37 19.85
CA SER A 535 26.75 -10.66 20.67
C SER A 535 27.91 -9.69 20.39
N HIS A 536 28.88 -9.64 21.30
CA HIS A 536 30.11 -8.88 21.07
C HIS A 536 30.87 -9.40 19.83
N LEU A 537 30.83 -10.71 19.61
CA LEU A 537 31.41 -11.37 18.44
C LEU A 537 30.72 -10.93 17.14
N SER A 538 29.39 -10.84 17.12
CA SER A 538 28.64 -10.29 15.97
C SER A 538 29.13 -8.89 15.59
N GLY A 539 29.41 -8.04 16.58
CA GLY A 539 29.95 -6.70 16.35
C GLY A 539 31.36 -6.71 15.74
N ILE A 540 32.21 -7.65 16.14
CA ILE A 540 33.57 -7.80 15.58
C ILE A 540 33.49 -8.24 14.12
N VAL A 541 32.70 -9.28 13.82
CA VAL A 541 32.49 -9.78 12.45
C VAL A 541 31.89 -8.71 11.55
N SER A 542 30.97 -7.89 12.09
CA SER A 542 30.41 -6.74 11.39
C SER A 542 31.50 -5.74 10.97
N LEU A 543 32.43 -5.39 11.86
CA LEU A 543 33.54 -4.49 11.50
C LEU A 543 34.48 -5.12 10.46
N GLN A 544 34.72 -6.43 10.55
CA GLN A 544 35.51 -7.15 9.57
C GLN A 544 34.85 -7.12 8.18
N LEU A 545 33.54 -7.36 8.10
CA LEU A 545 32.73 -7.23 6.89
C LEU A 545 32.85 -5.84 6.28
N LEU A 546 32.74 -4.78 7.08
CA LEU A 546 32.88 -3.40 6.59
C LEU A 546 34.27 -3.14 6.03
N SER A 547 35.31 -3.70 6.66
CA SER A 547 36.70 -3.53 6.22
C SER A 547 37.06 -4.28 4.95
N SER A 548 36.29 -5.32 4.57
CA SER A 548 36.52 -6.10 3.36
C SER A 548 35.82 -5.53 2.11
N LEU A 549 35.02 -4.47 2.25
CA LEU A 549 34.32 -3.87 1.13
C LEU A 549 35.29 -3.12 0.18
N ASP A 550 35.28 -3.48 -1.10
CA ASP A 550 35.97 -2.73 -2.17
C ASP A 550 35.11 -1.54 -2.65
N LEU A 551 35.05 -0.50 -1.83
CA LEU A 551 34.33 0.73 -2.15
C LEU A 551 34.90 1.44 -3.42
N PRO A 552 36.23 1.52 -3.65
CA PRO A 552 36.78 2.04 -4.90
C PRO A 552 36.27 1.31 -6.16
N GLY A 553 36.14 -0.02 -6.12
CA GLY A 553 35.63 -0.82 -7.24
C GLY A 553 34.19 -0.46 -7.66
N MET A 554 33.41 0.16 -6.75
CA MET A 554 32.02 0.58 -7.01
C MET A 554 31.90 1.92 -7.78
N TYR A 555 33.01 2.58 -8.12
CA TYR A 555 33.00 3.90 -8.77
C TYR A 555 32.22 3.93 -10.09
N ASN A 556 32.19 2.82 -10.83
CA ASN A 556 31.44 2.69 -12.07
C ASN A 556 29.91 2.84 -11.90
N ASN A 557 29.41 2.77 -10.66
CA ASN A 557 28.03 3.10 -10.31
C ASN A 557 27.99 4.24 -9.26
N PRO A 558 28.03 5.51 -9.71
CA PRO A 558 28.17 6.68 -8.83
C PRO A 558 27.13 6.79 -7.72
N ALA A 559 25.87 6.47 -8.03
CA ALA A 559 24.77 6.52 -7.07
C ALA A 559 24.92 5.46 -5.97
N MET A 560 25.31 4.24 -6.36
CA MET A 560 25.54 3.15 -5.42
C MET A 560 26.80 3.36 -4.58
N PHE A 561 27.87 3.89 -5.17
CA PHE A 561 29.06 4.31 -4.44
C PHE A 561 28.70 5.28 -3.30
N CYS A 562 27.97 6.37 -3.60
CA CYS A 562 27.58 7.36 -2.60
C CYS A 562 26.65 6.77 -1.52
N SER A 563 25.74 5.87 -1.94
CA SER A 563 24.80 5.19 -1.04
C SER A 563 25.53 4.26 -0.07
N CYS A 564 26.47 3.43 -0.56
CA CYS A 564 27.34 2.61 0.27
C CYS A 564 28.20 3.45 1.21
N PHE A 565 28.89 4.47 0.68
CA PHE A 565 29.73 5.39 1.47
C PHE A 565 28.97 5.97 2.67
N THR A 566 27.78 6.48 2.40
CA THR A 566 26.92 7.09 3.43
C THR A 566 26.42 6.04 4.42
N ALA A 567 26.06 4.83 3.96
CA ALA A 567 25.67 3.72 4.82
C ALA A 567 26.80 3.29 5.76
N LEU A 568 28.03 3.13 5.25
CA LEU A 568 29.24 2.84 6.04
C LEU A 568 29.46 3.89 7.13
N CYS A 569 29.42 5.18 6.78
CA CYS A 569 29.58 6.27 7.76
C CYS A 569 28.53 6.19 8.88
N ARG A 570 27.28 5.88 8.53
CA ARG A 570 26.19 5.74 9.51
C ARG A 570 26.41 4.52 10.42
N ILE A 571 26.80 3.38 9.86
CA ILE A 571 27.08 2.16 10.64
C ILE A 571 28.23 2.38 11.61
N LEU A 572 29.34 2.98 11.16
CA LEU A 572 30.49 3.31 12.01
C LEU A 572 30.10 4.30 13.12
N SER A 573 29.24 5.28 12.82
CA SER A 573 28.71 6.22 13.83
C SER A 573 27.83 5.50 14.86
N THR A 574 27.04 4.51 14.44
CA THR A 574 26.26 3.64 15.35
C THR A 574 27.18 2.83 16.27
N PHE A 575 28.30 2.33 15.75
CA PHE A 575 29.31 1.65 16.57
C PHE A 575 29.88 2.56 17.65
N LEU A 576 30.27 3.80 17.31
CA LEU A 576 30.79 4.77 18.28
C LEU A 576 29.76 5.10 19.36
N SER A 577 28.53 5.40 18.96
CA SER A 577 27.48 5.86 19.89
C SER A 577 26.89 4.76 20.77
N ARG A 578 26.75 3.53 20.24
CA ARG A 578 26.02 2.44 20.93
C ARG A 578 26.90 1.28 21.38
N ARG A 579 28.06 1.05 20.74
CA ARG A 579 28.87 -0.17 20.87
C ARG A 579 30.38 0.12 20.94
N ILE A 580 30.78 1.21 21.61
CA ILE A 580 32.19 1.64 21.70
C ILE A 580 33.13 0.54 22.21
N ALA A 581 32.68 -0.33 23.12
CA ALA A 581 33.49 -1.45 23.63
C ALA A 581 33.97 -2.40 22.52
N VAL A 582 33.12 -2.67 21.51
CA VAL A 582 33.49 -3.49 20.34
C VAL A 582 34.56 -2.78 19.52
N VAL A 583 34.39 -1.47 19.32
CA VAL A 583 35.34 -0.64 18.58
C VAL A 583 36.70 -0.61 19.26
N VAL A 584 36.74 -0.46 20.59
CA VAL A 584 37.98 -0.50 21.38
C VAL A 584 38.68 -1.86 21.22
N GLY A 585 37.92 -2.95 21.30
CA GLY A 585 38.45 -4.31 21.08
C GLY A 585 38.99 -4.57 19.67
N CYS A 586 38.49 -3.84 18.67
CA CYS A 586 38.86 -4.00 17.25
C CYS A 586 39.22 -2.68 16.57
N THR A 587 40.03 -1.87 17.26
CA THR A 587 40.36 -0.49 16.84
C THR A 587 41.00 -0.46 15.44
N ALA A 588 41.81 -1.46 15.09
CA ALA A 588 42.43 -1.59 13.76
C ALA A 588 41.39 -1.82 12.64
N GLY A 589 40.37 -2.64 12.88
CA GLY A 589 39.29 -2.85 11.89
C GLY A 589 38.47 -1.58 11.66
N PHE A 590 38.16 -0.85 12.72
CA PHE A 590 37.51 0.46 12.61
C PHE A 590 38.39 1.47 11.83
N GLN A 591 39.69 1.52 12.16
CA GLN A 591 40.66 2.36 11.46
C GLN A 591 40.73 2.02 9.96
N ALA A 592 40.76 0.74 9.59
CA ALA A 592 40.76 0.30 8.21
C ALA A 592 39.51 0.79 7.45
N CYS A 593 38.33 0.75 8.08
CA CYS A 593 37.11 1.26 7.45
C CYS A 593 37.17 2.78 7.20
N VAL A 594 37.65 3.56 8.18
CA VAL A 594 37.78 5.02 8.03
C VAL A 594 38.84 5.38 7.01
N SER A 595 39.94 4.63 6.98
CA SER A 595 41.01 4.75 5.97
C SER A 595 40.45 4.49 4.57
N MET A 596 39.74 3.37 4.37
CA MET A 596 39.06 3.06 3.10
C MET A 596 38.13 4.20 2.67
N LEU A 597 37.25 4.70 3.55
CA LEU A 597 36.37 5.84 3.23
C LEU A 597 37.17 7.08 2.82
N LEU A 598 38.21 7.42 3.57
CA LEU A 598 39.04 8.60 3.31
C LEU A 598 39.80 8.49 1.98
N GLN A 599 40.42 7.35 1.71
CA GLN A 599 41.14 7.10 0.46
C GLN A 599 40.17 7.08 -0.73
N SER A 600 39.03 6.37 -0.61
CA SER A 600 38.01 6.30 -1.66
C SER A 600 37.48 7.67 -2.05
N ILE A 601 37.11 8.53 -1.09
CA ILE A 601 36.56 9.85 -1.42
C ILE A 601 37.60 10.76 -2.05
N ILE A 602 38.88 10.68 -1.64
CA ILE A 602 39.95 11.47 -2.25
C ILE A 602 40.10 11.06 -3.72
N ARG A 603 40.27 9.76 -3.99
CA ARG A 603 40.48 9.23 -5.35
C ARG A 603 39.39 9.64 -6.35
N VAL A 604 38.12 9.61 -5.93
CA VAL A 604 36.99 9.90 -6.83
C VAL A 604 36.61 11.38 -6.92
N SER A 605 37.22 12.25 -6.11
CA SER A 605 36.87 13.68 -6.01
C SER A 605 37.81 14.61 -6.80
N GLY A 606 38.68 14.04 -7.63
CA GLY A 606 39.52 14.83 -8.52
C GLY A 606 38.70 15.50 -9.62
N ILE A 607 39.18 16.65 -10.10
CA ILE A 607 38.48 17.45 -11.10
C ILE A 607 38.32 16.71 -12.43
N GLU A 608 39.28 15.85 -12.81
CA GLU A 608 39.22 15.11 -14.08
C GLU A 608 38.25 13.93 -14.01
N GLU A 609 38.19 13.26 -12.87
CA GLU A 609 37.29 12.15 -12.55
C GLU A 609 35.83 12.62 -12.57
N LEU A 610 35.56 13.77 -11.95
CA LEU A 610 34.22 14.36 -11.90
C LEU A 610 33.67 14.80 -13.25
N LYS A 611 34.52 15.16 -14.22
CA LYS A 611 34.08 15.52 -15.58
C LYS A 611 33.42 14.36 -16.33
N GLN A 612 33.70 13.11 -15.91
CA GLN A 612 33.20 11.90 -16.55
C GLN A 612 31.79 11.50 -16.08
N HIS A 613 31.22 12.23 -15.11
CA HIS A 613 29.97 11.89 -14.45
C HIS A 613 28.92 13.02 -14.51
N PRO A 614 27.64 12.71 -14.21
CA PRO A 614 26.58 13.71 -14.13
C PRO A 614 26.91 14.86 -13.16
N ALA A 615 26.42 16.06 -13.45
CA ALA A 615 26.73 17.27 -12.66
C ALA A 615 26.33 17.17 -11.18
N ASP A 616 25.29 16.40 -10.89
CA ASP A 616 24.74 16.10 -9.58
C ASP A 616 25.62 15.14 -8.75
N PHE A 617 26.53 14.39 -9.37
CA PHE A 617 27.45 13.51 -8.65
C PHE A 617 28.41 14.28 -7.71
N ALA A 618 28.89 15.45 -8.14
CA ALA A 618 29.74 16.31 -7.31
C ALA A 618 29.03 16.75 -6.02
N TYR A 619 27.72 16.98 -6.08
CA TYR A 619 26.90 17.27 -4.90
C TYR A 619 26.75 16.03 -3.99
N GLN A 620 26.53 14.85 -4.56
CA GLN A 620 26.44 13.60 -3.78
C GLN A 620 27.76 13.27 -3.06
N LEU A 621 28.91 13.48 -3.72
CA LEU A 621 30.24 13.33 -3.11
C LEU A 621 30.49 14.35 -2.00
N GLN A 622 30.02 15.59 -2.18
CA GLN A 622 30.05 16.59 -1.10
C GLN A 622 29.26 16.12 0.13
N MET A 623 28.10 15.47 -0.06
CA MET A 623 27.33 14.88 1.05
C MET A 623 28.05 13.69 1.70
N CYS A 624 28.79 12.90 0.92
CA CYS A 624 29.68 11.86 1.44
C CYS A 624 30.79 12.46 2.31
N ALA A 625 31.44 13.54 1.86
CA ALA A 625 32.49 14.23 2.62
C ALA A 625 31.97 14.77 3.95
N LEU A 626 30.77 15.37 3.96
CA LEU A 626 30.12 15.83 5.19
C LEU A 626 29.77 14.67 6.13
N SER A 627 29.42 13.50 5.59
CA SER A 627 29.16 12.29 6.39
C SER A 627 30.43 11.77 7.07
N LEU A 628 31.56 11.78 6.35
CA LEU A 628 32.88 11.45 6.91
C LEU A 628 33.31 12.46 7.98
N GLU A 629 33.07 13.75 7.77
CA GLU A 629 33.36 14.79 8.75
C GLU A 629 32.58 14.60 10.06
N ARG A 630 31.29 14.24 9.97
CA ARG A 630 30.47 13.92 11.14
C ARG A 630 30.97 12.68 11.88
N LEU A 631 31.41 11.66 11.15
CA LEU A 631 32.01 10.45 11.72
C LEU A 631 33.29 10.79 12.51
N VAL A 632 34.22 11.54 11.92
CA VAL A 632 35.47 11.96 12.58
C VAL A 632 35.19 12.89 13.77
N THR A 633 34.17 13.72 13.68
CA THR A 633 33.70 14.52 14.83
C THR A 633 33.25 13.62 15.99
N SER A 634 32.53 12.53 15.69
CA SER A 634 32.06 11.57 16.70
C SER A 634 33.23 10.79 17.33
N MET A 635 34.32 10.55 16.59
CA MET A 635 35.56 10.00 17.15
C MET A 635 36.17 10.94 18.20
N GLY A 636 35.95 12.26 18.08
CA GLY A 636 36.33 13.30 19.04
C GLY A 636 35.92 13.00 20.49
N SER A 637 34.72 12.44 20.67
CA SER A 637 34.18 12.06 21.99
C SER A 637 34.92 10.89 22.64
N HIS A 638 35.74 10.17 21.87
CA HIS A 638 36.50 8.98 22.26
C HIS A 638 38.00 9.18 21.98
N LYS A 639 38.51 10.38 22.32
CA LYS A 639 39.88 10.78 21.97
C LYS A 639 40.95 9.80 22.47
N ARG A 640 40.79 9.22 23.66
CA ARG A 640 41.80 8.31 24.26
C ARG A 640 41.96 7.03 23.44
N GLU A 641 40.86 6.56 22.89
CA GLU A 641 40.77 5.35 22.08
C GLU A 641 41.38 5.59 20.68
N PHE A 642 41.19 6.78 20.11
CA PHE A 642 41.59 7.10 18.73
C PHE A 642 42.88 7.91 18.56
N GLN A 643 43.49 8.42 19.63
CA GLN A 643 44.72 9.25 19.53
C GLN A 643 45.89 8.55 18.82
N LYS A 644 45.98 7.22 18.91
CA LYS A 644 47.01 6.42 18.22
C LYS A 644 46.64 6.08 16.78
N VAL A 645 45.37 6.20 16.43
CA VAL A 645 44.81 5.87 15.10
C VAL A 645 44.83 7.07 14.16
N ALA A 646 44.47 8.25 14.67
CA ALA A 646 44.41 9.49 13.90
C ALA A 646 45.67 9.80 13.05
N PRO A 647 46.91 9.54 13.52
CA PRO A 647 48.13 9.75 12.73
C PRO A 647 48.17 8.95 11.42
N PHE A 648 47.68 7.71 11.42
CA PHE A 648 47.61 6.88 10.22
C PHE A 648 46.63 7.47 9.19
N LEU A 649 45.46 7.94 9.65
CA LEU A 649 44.47 8.58 8.78
C LEU A 649 44.98 9.93 8.21
N ILE A 650 45.78 10.68 8.98
CA ILE A 650 46.46 11.88 8.47
C ILE A 650 47.45 11.51 7.36
N SER A 651 48.22 10.44 7.55
CA SER A 651 49.15 9.94 6.54
C SER A 651 48.40 9.51 5.27
N ASP A 652 47.30 8.78 5.40
CA ASP A 652 46.46 8.34 4.26
C ASP A 652 45.97 9.55 3.45
N TYR A 653 45.46 10.59 4.12
CA TYR A 653 45.04 11.82 3.43
C TYR A 653 46.17 12.45 2.62
N ILE A 654 47.35 12.58 3.22
CA ILE A 654 48.48 13.26 2.59
C ILE A 654 48.95 12.45 1.38
N LEU A 655 49.16 11.14 1.55
CA LEU A 655 49.66 10.29 0.48
C LEU A 655 48.71 10.27 -0.73
N GLU A 656 47.40 10.20 -0.50
CA GLU A 656 46.41 10.19 -1.60
C GLU A 656 46.17 11.58 -2.23
N SER A 657 46.40 12.68 -1.49
CA SER A 657 46.11 14.04 -1.99
C SER A 657 47.27 14.73 -2.71
N VAL A 658 48.52 14.29 -2.50
CA VAL A 658 49.73 14.94 -3.05
C VAL A 658 49.71 15.08 -4.57
N ASN A 659 49.14 14.10 -5.28
CA ASN A 659 49.11 14.06 -6.76
C ASN A 659 47.75 14.39 -7.37
N LEU A 660 46.77 14.87 -6.59
CA LEU A 660 45.40 15.05 -7.04
C LEU A 660 44.88 16.47 -6.83
N VAL A 661 44.28 17.04 -7.88
CA VAL A 661 43.58 18.32 -7.79
C VAL A 661 42.11 18.08 -7.46
N LEU A 662 41.78 18.19 -6.17
CA LEU A 662 40.43 17.99 -5.65
C LEU A 662 39.47 19.11 -6.00
N HIS A 663 38.20 18.77 -6.22
CA HIS A 663 37.11 19.72 -6.41
C HIS A 663 36.96 20.65 -5.18
N PRO A 664 36.89 22.00 -5.33
CA PRO A 664 37.08 22.92 -4.21
C PRO A 664 36.11 22.77 -3.01
N PRO A 665 34.80 22.59 -3.19
CA PRO A 665 33.87 22.31 -2.09
C PRO A 665 34.23 21.05 -1.28
N ILE A 666 34.57 19.97 -1.98
CA ILE A 666 34.92 18.68 -1.36
C ILE A 666 36.25 18.81 -0.63
N LYS A 667 37.26 19.42 -1.29
CA LYS A 667 38.56 19.72 -0.68
C LYS A 667 38.40 20.48 0.63
N ARG A 668 37.58 21.53 0.65
CA ARG A 668 37.33 22.33 1.86
C ARG A 668 36.79 21.47 3.01
N THR A 669 35.88 20.55 2.71
CA THR A 669 35.29 19.64 3.70
C THR A 669 36.32 18.66 4.23
N LEU A 670 37.12 18.04 3.35
CA LEU A 670 38.18 17.11 3.75
C LEU A 670 39.29 17.80 4.55
N LEU A 671 39.58 19.09 4.31
CA LEU A 671 40.49 19.85 5.17
C LEU A 671 39.98 19.92 6.62
N PHE A 672 38.68 20.14 6.83
CA PHE A 672 38.09 20.09 8.17
C PHE A 672 38.19 18.70 8.81
N VAL A 673 38.04 17.63 8.02
CA VAL A 673 38.28 16.25 8.49
C VAL A 673 39.69 16.12 9.04
N VAL A 674 40.70 16.54 8.26
CA VAL A 674 42.12 16.46 8.64
C VAL A 674 42.44 17.31 9.86
N TYR A 675 41.87 18.51 9.97
CA TYR A 675 42.06 19.36 11.15
C TYR A 675 41.53 18.69 12.42
N LYS A 676 40.36 18.02 12.34
CA LYS A 676 39.81 17.24 13.46
C LYS A 676 40.68 16.02 13.79
N LEU A 677 41.32 15.39 12.81
CA LEU A 677 42.28 14.32 13.05
C LEU A 677 43.53 14.82 13.77
N PHE A 678 44.05 16.01 13.43
CA PHE A 678 45.13 16.65 14.21
C PHE A 678 44.72 16.99 15.65
N ASP A 679 43.43 17.25 15.90
CA ASP A 679 42.88 17.44 17.25
C ASP A 679 42.80 16.15 18.06
N LEU A 680 42.64 15.02 17.40
CA LEU A 680 42.61 13.69 17.99
C LEU A 680 44.00 13.15 18.32
N ALA A 681 44.97 13.34 17.42
CA ALA A 681 46.33 12.84 17.56
C ALA A 681 47.11 13.50 18.71
N ASP A 682 48.04 12.75 19.31
CA ASP A 682 48.98 13.31 20.29
C ASP A 682 50.21 13.92 19.60
N GLN A 683 50.95 14.79 20.31
CA GLN A 683 52.11 15.48 19.72
C GLN A 683 53.22 14.53 19.29
N HIS A 684 53.38 13.39 20.00
CA HIS A 684 54.42 12.43 19.71
C HIS A 684 54.17 11.69 18.39
N THR A 685 52.93 11.24 18.17
CA THR A 685 52.54 10.54 16.95
C THR A 685 52.42 11.48 15.75
N ILE A 686 52.09 12.76 15.95
CA ILE A 686 52.18 13.80 14.90
C ILE A 686 53.63 13.95 14.42
N ALA A 687 54.59 14.00 15.35
CA ALA A 687 56.02 14.06 15.01
C ALA A 687 56.51 12.80 14.28
N MET A 688 55.99 11.63 14.66
CA MET A 688 56.27 10.37 13.98
C MET A 688 55.81 10.41 12.52
N VAL A 689 54.58 10.83 12.24
CA VAL A 689 54.06 10.95 10.85
C VAL A 689 54.93 11.88 10.02
N HIS A 690 55.29 13.05 10.57
CA HIS A 690 56.17 13.99 9.86
C HIS A 690 57.53 13.38 9.50
N ALA A 691 58.07 12.49 10.34
CA ALA A 691 59.36 11.82 10.09
C ALA A 691 59.28 10.67 9.08
N THR A 692 58.10 10.05 8.91
CA THR A 692 57.92 8.86 8.05
C THR A 692 57.38 9.18 6.65
N LEU A 693 56.89 10.40 6.41
CA LEU A 693 56.34 10.79 5.12
C LEU A 693 57.44 10.97 4.04
N PRO A 694 57.12 10.70 2.76
CA PRO A 694 58.00 11.04 1.65
C PRO A 694 58.16 12.57 1.52
N LYS A 695 59.17 13.01 0.76
CA LYS A 695 59.53 14.44 0.65
C LYS A 695 58.36 15.30 0.16
N GLU A 696 57.61 14.78 -0.79
CA GLU A 696 56.44 15.42 -1.41
C GLU A 696 55.30 15.60 -0.40
N GLY A 697 55.09 14.62 0.49
CA GLY A 697 54.08 14.69 1.55
C GLY A 697 54.48 15.56 2.74
N THR A 698 55.78 15.76 2.96
CA THR A 698 56.31 16.53 4.11
C THR A 698 55.91 18.01 4.04
N GLU A 699 55.96 18.62 2.85
CA GLU A 699 55.58 20.03 2.69
C GLU A 699 54.06 20.24 2.82
N VAL A 700 53.27 19.32 2.28
CA VAL A 700 51.81 19.31 2.46
C VAL A 700 51.45 19.17 3.94
N PHE A 701 52.11 18.26 4.66
CA PHE A 701 51.93 18.09 6.11
C PHE A 701 52.17 19.39 6.88
N LYS A 702 53.31 20.06 6.65
CA LYS A 702 53.67 21.30 7.36
C LYS A 702 52.62 22.38 7.15
N SER A 703 52.14 22.56 5.92
CA SER A 703 51.08 23.53 5.61
C SER A 703 49.79 23.20 6.34
N LEU A 704 49.32 21.95 6.26
CA LEU A 704 48.08 21.52 6.90
C LEU A 704 48.14 21.62 8.42
N TYR A 705 49.28 21.27 9.01
CA TYR A 705 49.49 21.36 10.46
C TYR A 705 49.53 22.82 10.93
N ALA A 706 50.22 23.71 10.21
CA ALA A 706 50.23 25.13 10.53
C ALA A 706 48.83 25.75 10.45
N ASP A 707 48.04 25.38 9.43
CA ASP A 707 46.68 25.88 9.25
C ASP A 707 45.71 25.32 10.30
N SER A 708 45.85 24.06 10.71
CA SER A 708 45.03 23.49 11.78
C SER A 708 45.22 24.23 13.11
N GLN A 709 46.46 24.63 13.44
CA GLN A 709 46.74 25.46 14.62
C GLN A 709 46.03 26.81 14.53
N LYS A 710 46.04 27.48 13.37
CA LYS A 710 45.35 28.78 13.19
C LYS A 710 43.84 28.69 13.41
N VAL A 711 43.22 27.57 13.03
CA VAL A 711 41.77 27.35 13.21
C VAL A 711 41.42 27.19 14.70
N ARG A 712 42.27 26.56 15.52
CA ARG A 712 42.09 26.47 16.97
C ARG A 712 42.05 27.84 17.68
N PHE A 713 42.81 28.82 17.19
CA PHE A 713 42.93 30.14 17.83
C PHE A 713 41.75 31.10 17.56
N LYS A 714 40.70 30.69 16.82
CA LYS A 714 39.51 31.53 16.56
C LYS A 714 38.35 31.34 17.55
N GLY A 715 38.45 30.40 18.49
CA GLY A 715 37.55 30.32 19.63
C GLY A 715 38.12 31.08 20.83
N LYS A 716 37.98 32.40 20.86
CA LYS A 716 38.16 33.15 22.12
C LYS A 716 36.90 33.00 22.96
N VAL A 717 37.09 32.52 24.19
CA VAL A 717 36.17 32.64 25.34
C VAL A 717 35.80 34.11 25.55
#